data_AF-A0A832T4X6-F1
#
_entry.id   AF-A0A832T4X6-F1
#
_cell.length_a   1.000
_cell.length_b   1.000
_cell.length_c   1.000
_cell.angle_alpha   90.00
_cell.angle_beta   90.00
_cell.angle_gamma   90.00
#
_symmetry.space_group_name_H-M   'P 1'
#
loop_
_entity.id
_entity.type
_entity.pdbx_description
1 polymer ?
#
loop_
_entity_poly.entity_id
_entity_poly.type
_entity_poly.pdbx_seq_one_letter_code
_entity_poly.pdbx_strand_id
1 'polypeptide(L)'
;MRRGFILNSAVLVLLIPLLLLVATYEDVSSFIVKSQSERFQLGRTHDLVTFLDLEFQRALEISGKRAVVTIVDYVSLTGNFINPNYMVNNTIADLVRTGSSPSISGYDPTRIMQGQTLRNWLSNISSLLIDQGFILYPDDQTILKSIKLKVAPLDAFRIIIKGFIPNITIRDKSGRIVYSGPIPSNGKYAYSVVSIVDMEDPFHSAMTGGRYHRSIRVCKHSIPEFGQRPIILANGSGESNKPVLLGRYGETLLYNSTHIYDDEGNYITNLTINGVNVSTSEVIKNIGDMGVIVFSNISGQSYGWCSSLGYRVNITVTNNLGEDLTDYQIPLLISVAKLPSDVVNAIFENTNSTNYSDIFKNGASIEIYDSSCNKIPFWIEYWDPVNKKALIWIRDSIGAGQSKTYSLYFGEGNPTKGNGDQVFLFFDDFEDGTWDDKWYVVEETPSIINGELYIPGGNETLAIRTKSFINYNGGFAVRFRMKGKMNADFDAGIGVEDVTGLILLFTDDYYPGQGLAIWWAVSVRNYYLWLLQNFYDYGREDITTYHTYEAIIIPAGIFRSEVTFKDLMDASGNLITGRDNTNNYLIFFFPPRYLYLVIDSGSKVRGAYFDYVFIRKYPEANGDLLDDSMGFSGIALNAGDVEEKPFIPTKKSPGAAYDIQPLIDCLLDQRYFAIKDGWSFFERLEGSNKNHLVYERMANETQDELGISYNGKHFPIGLVSFMIPYEIYDRKLATLMIEIGKNPNEERVSSADYYFLTYYFGGGNKVEGYRVWGISYGVTSEGDLSNIPFFLDPQTAKEILGTQGTCDLLVGYNCR
;
A
#
# COMPACT_ATOMS: atom_id res chain seq x y z
N MET A 1 -26.39 9.14 132.19
CA MET A 1 -26.55 8.21 131.04
C MET A 1 -26.88 8.86 129.68
N ARG A 2 -26.66 10.18 129.45
CA ARG A 2 -27.02 10.82 128.15
C ARG A 2 -25.85 11.30 127.27
N ARG A 3 -24.64 11.51 127.81
CA ARG A 3 -23.48 12.03 127.01
C ARG A 3 -22.68 10.94 126.28
N GLY A 4 -22.50 9.76 126.87
CA GLY A 4 -21.76 8.65 126.23
C GLY A 4 -22.50 7.99 125.07
N PHE A 5 -23.84 7.95 125.10
CA PHE A 5 -24.66 7.45 123.99
C PHE A 5 -24.60 8.39 122.78
N ILE A 6 -24.67 9.71 123.01
CA ILE A 6 -24.58 10.71 121.92
C ILE A 6 -23.19 10.73 121.29
N LEU A 7 -22.11 10.61 122.07
CA LEU A 7 -20.74 10.54 121.55
C LEU A 7 -20.46 9.25 120.76
N ASN A 8 -20.88 8.08 121.25
CA ASN A 8 -20.70 6.82 120.50
C ASN A 8 -21.59 6.75 119.26
N SER A 9 -22.83 7.27 119.31
CA SER A 9 -23.69 7.36 118.13
C SER A 9 -23.14 8.36 117.11
N ALA A 10 -22.59 9.50 117.52
CA ALA A 10 -21.96 10.47 116.62
C ALA A 10 -20.69 9.89 115.96
N VAL A 11 -19.88 9.14 116.71
CA VAL A 11 -18.71 8.44 116.16
C VAL A 11 -19.14 7.37 115.16
N LEU A 12 -20.13 6.52 115.47
CA LEU A 12 -20.66 5.53 114.52
C LEU A 12 -21.30 6.15 113.27
N VAL A 13 -22.04 7.25 113.42
CA VAL A 13 -22.64 8.01 112.32
C VAL A 13 -21.59 8.70 111.45
N LEU A 14 -20.40 9.02 111.99
CA LEU A 14 -19.26 9.52 111.21
C LEU A 14 -18.39 8.40 110.62
N LEU A 15 -18.27 7.25 111.29
CA LEU A 15 -17.45 6.11 110.86
C LEU A 15 -18.07 5.38 109.67
N ILE A 16 -19.39 5.25 109.62
CA ILE A 16 -20.08 4.58 108.50
C ILE A 16 -19.81 5.33 107.17
N PRO A 17 -20.01 6.65 107.05
CA PRO A 17 -19.64 7.42 105.87
C PRO A 17 -18.14 7.35 105.56
N LEU A 18 -17.27 7.35 106.58
CA LEU A 18 -15.82 7.29 106.38
C LEU A 18 -15.37 5.92 105.83
N LEU A 19 -15.92 4.82 106.35
CA LEU A 19 -15.65 3.47 105.83
C LEU A 19 -16.22 3.28 104.43
N LEU A 20 -17.42 3.81 104.16
CA LEU A 20 -18.01 3.85 102.82
C LEU A 20 -17.13 4.68 101.86
N LEU A 21 -16.59 5.82 102.31
CA LEU A 21 -15.68 6.65 101.52
C LEU A 21 -14.38 5.92 101.21
N VAL A 22 -13.79 5.21 102.18
CA VAL A 22 -12.55 4.44 101.97
C VAL A 22 -12.80 3.25 101.03
N ALA A 23 -13.87 2.49 101.23
CA ALA A 23 -14.21 1.37 100.37
C ALA A 23 -14.51 1.84 98.93
N THR A 24 -15.26 2.93 98.77
CA THR A 24 -15.53 3.50 97.44
C THR A 24 -14.27 4.10 96.80
N TYR A 25 -13.37 4.72 97.58
CA TYR A 25 -12.09 5.21 97.07
C TYR A 25 -11.18 4.06 96.62
N GLU A 26 -11.12 2.97 97.38
CA GLU A 26 -10.35 1.77 97.03
C GLU A 26 -10.90 1.10 95.75
N ASP A 27 -12.23 0.94 95.65
CA ASP A 27 -12.89 0.39 94.46
C ASP A 27 -12.67 1.27 93.23
N VAL A 28 -12.85 2.59 93.35
CA VAL A 28 -12.66 3.55 92.25
C VAL A 28 -11.19 3.62 91.84
N SER A 29 -10.25 3.65 92.79
CA SER A 29 -8.81 3.66 92.52
C SER A 29 -8.37 2.37 91.84
N SER A 30 -8.82 1.21 92.34
CA SER A 30 -8.57 -0.10 91.74
C SER A 30 -9.13 -0.18 90.32
N PHE A 31 -10.35 0.30 90.10
CA PHE A 31 -10.96 0.38 88.79
C PHE A 31 -10.18 1.30 87.82
N ILE A 32 -9.73 2.47 88.29
CA ILE A 32 -8.92 3.40 87.48
C ILE A 32 -7.59 2.76 87.10
N VAL A 33 -6.84 2.20 88.06
CA VAL A 33 -5.54 1.56 87.79
C VAL A 33 -5.72 0.37 86.84
N LYS A 34 -6.75 -0.46 87.05
CA LYS A 34 -7.08 -1.58 86.17
C LYS A 34 -7.43 -1.09 84.76
N SER A 35 -8.29 -0.09 84.63
CA SER A 35 -8.69 0.46 83.32
C SER A 35 -7.54 1.15 82.59
N GLN A 36 -6.63 1.83 83.29
CA GLN A 36 -5.42 2.42 82.71
C GLN A 36 -4.44 1.34 82.26
N SER A 37 -4.24 0.30 83.06
CA SER A 37 -3.44 -0.87 82.69
C SER A 37 -4.02 -1.57 81.46
N GLU A 38 -5.34 -1.80 81.41
CA GLU A 38 -6.03 -2.39 80.26
C GLU A 38 -5.86 -1.52 79.00
N ARG A 39 -6.03 -0.20 79.11
CA ARG A 39 -5.81 0.74 77.99
C ARG A 39 -4.37 0.72 77.49
N PHE A 40 -3.39 0.71 78.40
CA PHE A 40 -1.98 0.65 78.02
C PHE A 40 -1.64 -0.66 77.30
N GLN A 41 -2.18 -1.79 77.78
CA GLN A 41 -2.01 -3.08 77.11
C GLN A 41 -2.67 -3.12 75.73
N LEU A 42 -3.91 -2.60 75.61
CA LEU A 42 -4.59 -2.49 74.32
C LEU A 42 -3.81 -1.60 73.33
N GLY A 43 -3.27 -0.46 73.80
CA GLY A 43 -2.43 0.42 73.00
C GLY A 43 -1.17 -0.29 72.51
N ARG A 44 -0.45 -0.97 73.41
CA ARG A 44 0.77 -1.73 73.05
C ARG A 44 0.48 -2.86 72.06
N THR A 45 -0.63 -3.59 72.22
CA THR A 45 -1.03 -4.64 71.27
C THR A 45 -1.39 -4.03 69.92
N HIS A 46 -2.11 -2.91 69.90
CA HIS A 46 -2.47 -2.22 68.66
C HIS A 46 -1.22 -1.77 67.90
N ASP A 47 -0.29 -1.08 68.57
CA ASP A 47 0.96 -0.61 67.98
C ASP A 47 1.81 -1.76 67.43
N LEU A 48 1.87 -2.88 68.16
CA LEU A 48 2.58 -4.08 67.74
C LEU A 48 1.98 -4.69 66.46
N VAL A 49 0.66 -4.84 66.42
CA VAL A 49 -0.04 -5.42 65.27
C VAL A 49 0.08 -4.51 64.05
N THR A 50 -0.10 -3.20 64.23
CA THR A 50 0.10 -2.21 63.16
C THR A 50 1.54 -2.21 62.65
N PHE A 51 2.53 -2.33 63.54
CA PHE A 51 3.93 -2.49 63.15
C PHE A 51 4.14 -3.73 62.29
N LEU A 52 3.60 -4.90 62.69
CA LEU A 52 3.74 -6.14 61.93
C LEU A 52 3.05 -6.08 60.57
N ASP A 53 1.86 -5.47 60.48
CA ASP A 53 1.15 -5.28 59.21
C ASP A 53 1.98 -4.43 58.24
N LEU A 54 2.52 -3.30 58.71
CA LEU A 54 3.36 -2.40 57.91
C LEU A 54 4.68 -3.05 57.49
N GLU A 55 5.37 -3.72 58.43
CA GLU A 55 6.66 -4.37 58.14
C GLU A 55 6.50 -5.58 57.22
N PHE A 56 5.42 -6.34 57.33
CA PHE A 56 5.14 -7.43 56.39
C PHE A 56 4.90 -6.89 54.98
N GLN A 57 4.13 -5.80 54.84
CA GLN A 57 3.92 -5.16 53.55
C GLN A 57 5.23 -4.62 52.94
N ARG A 58 6.07 -3.97 53.75
CA ARG A 58 7.40 -3.49 53.31
C ARG A 58 8.33 -4.64 52.91
N ALA A 59 8.35 -5.72 53.68
CA ALA A 59 9.14 -6.89 53.37
C ALA A 59 8.70 -7.51 52.03
N LEU A 60 7.39 -7.60 51.80
CA LEU A 60 6.81 -8.07 50.53
C LEU A 60 7.19 -7.15 49.36
N GLU A 61 7.21 -5.83 49.57
CA GLU A 61 7.59 -4.85 48.56
C GLU A 61 9.06 -4.96 48.15
N ILE A 62 9.97 -4.97 49.13
CA ILE A 62 11.41 -5.01 48.90
C ILE A 62 11.82 -6.35 48.27
N SER A 63 11.38 -7.46 48.86
CA SER A 63 11.67 -8.80 48.34
C SER A 63 11.05 -9.03 46.97
N GLY A 64 9.83 -8.51 46.74
CA GLY A 64 9.14 -8.58 45.47
C GLY A 64 9.86 -7.85 44.34
N LYS A 65 10.23 -6.58 44.56
CA LYS A 65 10.99 -5.78 43.57
C LYS A 65 12.31 -6.46 43.23
N ARG A 66 13.06 -6.95 44.24
CA ARG A 66 14.32 -7.65 44.02
C ARG A 66 14.14 -8.97 43.28
N ALA A 67 13.09 -9.74 43.59
CA ALA A 67 12.80 -11.01 42.91
C ALA A 67 12.53 -10.81 41.42
N VAL A 68 11.74 -9.79 41.06
CA VAL A 68 11.46 -9.46 39.65
C VAL A 68 12.76 -9.09 38.92
N VAL A 69 13.58 -8.18 39.48
CA VAL A 69 14.87 -7.78 38.89
C VAL A 69 15.82 -8.97 38.78
N THR A 70 15.85 -9.87 39.77
CA THR A 70 16.69 -11.08 39.78
C THR A 70 16.37 -11.99 38.61
N ILE A 71 15.09 -12.18 38.30
CA ILE A 71 14.67 -13.05 37.19
C ILE A 71 14.96 -12.41 35.83
N VAL A 72 14.73 -11.10 35.69
CA VAL A 72 15.12 -10.35 34.47
C VAL A 72 16.61 -10.51 34.22
N ASP A 73 17.41 -10.25 35.23
CA ASP A 73 18.86 -10.35 35.15
C ASP A 73 19.35 -11.79 34.88
N TYR A 74 18.70 -12.81 35.47
CA TYR A 74 18.96 -14.22 35.13
C TYR A 74 18.73 -14.50 33.63
N VAL A 75 17.56 -14.14 33.10
CA VAL A 75 17.21 -14.41 31.70
C VAL A 75 18.12 -13.61 30.75
N SER A 76 18.34 -12.32 31.02
CA SER A 76 19.20 -11.45 30.20
C SER A 76 20.67 -11.91 30.16
N LEU A 77 21.23 -12.40 31.28
CA LEU A 77 22.64 -12.78 31.34
C LEU A 77 22.91 -14.21 30.89
N THR A 78 21.99 -15.14 31.18
CA THR A 78 22.21 -16.56 30.84
C THR A 78 21.65 -16.93 29.47
N GLY A 79 20.70 -16.14 28.95
CA GLY A 79 19.90 -16.51 27.79
C GLY A 79 18.92 -17.65 28.02
N ASN A 80 18.83 -18.18 29.25
CA ASN A 80 17.95 -19.28 29.60
C ASN A 80 16.60 -18.76 30.09
N PHE A 81 15.53 -19.19 29.44
CA PHE A 81 14.16 -18.87 29.86
C PHE A 81 13.71 -19.71 31.06
N ILE A 82 12.76 -19.17 31.83
CA ILE A 82 12.11 -19.91 32.92
C ILE A 82 11.26 -21.02 32.32
N ASN A 83 11.32 -22.22 32.91
CA ASN A 83 10.54 -23.36 32.43
C ASN A 83 9.02 -23.06 32.51
N PRO A 84 8.28 -23.07 31.39
CA PRO A 84 6.85 -22.75 31.39
C PRO A 84 6.01 -23.72 32.22
N ASN A 85 6.47 -24.96 32.48
CA ASN A 85 5.75 -25.89 33.36
C ASN A 85 5.92 -25.52 34.84
N TYR A 86 7.03 -24.89 35.21
CA TYR A 86 7.24 -24.38 36.56
C TYR A 86 6.65 -22.99 36.75
N MET A 87 6.61 -22.18 35.69
CA MET A 87 6.03 -20.84 35.63
C MET A 87 6.83 -19.75 36.39
N VAL A 88 6.76 -18.52 35.88
CA VAL A 88 7.44 -17.34 36.48
C VAL A 88 6.82 -16.94 37.80
N ASN A 89 5.49 -17.06 37.95
CA ASN A 89 4.81 -16.72 39.20
C ASN A 89 5.35 -17.53 40.39
N ASN A 90 5.61 -18.83 40.20
CA ASN A 90 6.19 -19.70 41.21
C ASN A 90 7.67 -19.33 41.47
N THR A 91 8.42 -19.03 40.41
CA THR A 91 9.82 -18.61 40.53
C THR A 91 9.97 -17.31 41.34
N ILE A 92 9.14 -16.30 41.07
CA ILE A 92 9.11 -15.06 41.87
C ILE A 92 8.71 -15.38 43.31
N ALA A 93 7.69 -16.22 43.52
CA ALA A 93 7.22 -16.58 44.85
C ALA A 93 8.31 -17.26 45.70
N ASP A 94 9.10 -18.14 45.10
CA ASP A 94 10.25 -18.78 45.75
C ASP A 94 11.32 -17.77 46.13
N LEU A 95 11.68 -16.88 45.21
CA LEU A 95 12.68 -15.83 45.47
C LEU A 95 12.23 -14.90 46.60
N VAL A 96 10.97 -14.45 46.59
CA VAL A 96 10.40 -13.66 47.68
C VAL A 96 10.45 -14.42 49.00
N ARG A 97 10.11 -15.71 49.00
CA ARG A 97 10.04 -16.53 50.21
C ARG A 97 11.43 -16.84 50.79
N THR A 98 12.36 -17.32 49.98
CA THR A 98 13.65 -17.87 50.44
C THR A 98 14.88 -17.35 49.71
N GLY A 99 14.72 -16.59 48.63
CA GLY A 99 15.83 -16.06 47.83
C GLY A 99 16.46 -17.08 46.87
N SER A 100 15.80 -18.21 46.63
CA SER A 100 16.30 -19.30 45.77
C SER A 100 15.14 -20.01 45.08
N SER A 101 15.26 -20.37 43.81
CA SER A 101 14.25 -21.15 43.08
C SER A 101 14.89 -22.26 42.24
N PRO A 102 14.25 -23.45 42.10
CA PRO A 102 14.76 -24.52 41.24
C PRO A 102 14.84 -24.13 39.75
N SER A 103 14.06 -23.15 39.29
CA SER A 103 14.05 -22.71 37.89
C SER A 103 15.25 -21.87 37.46
N ILE A 104 16.11 -21.46 38.39
CA ILE A 104 17.31 -20.65 38.11
C ILE A 104 18.59 -21.33 38.63
N SER A 105 18.61 -22.68 38.57
CA SER A 105 19.74 -23.47 39.05
C SER A 105 21.06 -23.05 38.38
N GLY A 106 22.11 -22.86 39.18
CA GLY A 106 23.44 -22.45 38.70
C GLY A 106 23.65 -20.93 38.59
N TYR A 107 22.62 -20.11 38.82
CA TYR A 107 22.75 -18.67 38.96
C TYR A 107 22.81 -18.26 40.44
N ASP A 108 23.54 -17.18 40.75
CA ASP A 108 23.65 -16.64 42.11
C ASP A 108 22.64 -15.50 42.34
N PRO A 109 21.45 -15.79 42.92
CA PRO A 109 20.46 -14.77 43.20
C PRO A 109 20.89 -13.78 44.29
N THR A 110 21.93 -14.07 45.08
CA THR A 110 22.34 -13.19 46.18
C THR A 110 22.86 -11.84 45.70
N ARG A 111 23.37 -11.77 44.46
CA ARG A 111 23.82 -10.52 43.83
C ARG A 111 22.74 -9.44 43.82
N ILE A 112 21.50 -9.83 43.52
CA ILE A 112 20.36 -8.91 43.45
C ILE A 112 19.46 -9.04 44.68
N MET A 113 19.19 -10.24 45.17
CA MET A 113 18.34 -10.44 46.35
C MET A 113 18.98 -9.91 47.63
N GLN A 114 20.32 -10.02 47.79
CA GLN A 114 21.07 -9.56 48.96
C GLN A 114 20.45 -9.97 50.31
N GLY A 115 19.85 -11.18 50.36
CA GLY A 115 19.18 -11.70 51.55
C GLY A 115 17.84 -11.02 51.91
N GLN A 116 17.31 -10.11 51.09
CA GLN A 116 16.02 -9.46 51.34
C GLN A 116 14.86 -10.39 50.97
N THR A 117 14.48 -11.26 51.92
CA THR A 117 13.49 -12.33 51.74
C THR A 117 12.53 -12.38 52.92
N LEU A 118 11.36 -12.99 52.75
CA LEU A 118 10.42 -13.22 53.86
C LEU A 118 11.03 -14.11 54.96
N ARG A 119 11.92 -15.04 54.61
CA ARG A 119 12.68 -15.84 55.59
C ARG A 119 13.53 -14.96 56.51
N ASN A 120 14.35 -14.09 55.93
CA ASN A 120 15.25 -13.24 56.71
C ASN A 120 14.48 -12.15 57.46
N TRP A 121 13.45 -11.57 56.85
CA TRP A 121 12.54 -10.66 57.53
C TRP A 121 11.90 -11.33 58.76
N LEU A 122 11.34 -12.52 58.61
CA LEU A 122 10.68 -13.24 59.70
C LEU A 122 11.66 -13.55 60.84
N SER A 123 12.88 -13.98 60.51
CA SER A 123 13.94 -14.22 61.50
C SER A 123 14.32 -12.94 62.27
N ASN A 124 14.45 -11.81 61.57
CA ASN A 124 14.75 -10.52 62.18
C ASN A 124 13.59 -10.02 63.06
N ILE A 125 12.34 -10.18 62.62
CA ILE A 125 11.16 -9.84 63.40
C ILE A 125 11.06 -10.72 64.64
N SER A 126 11.29 -12.03 64.51
CA SER A 126 11.29 -12.97 65.63
C SER A 126 12.32 -12.56 66.70
N SER A 127 13.54 -12.20 66.28
CA SER A 127 14.58 -11.66 67.17
C SER A 127 14.15 -10.35 67.84
N LEU A 128 13.61 -9.39 67.07
CA LEU A 128 13.15 -8.11 67.59
C LEU A 128 12.03 -8.28 68.62
N LEU A 129 11.10 -9.20 68.37
CA LEU A 129 10.02 -9.53 69.30
C LEU A 129 10.58 -10.13 70.60
N ILE A 130 11.55 -11.05 70.51
CA ILE A 130 12.22 -11.64 71.67
C ILE A 130 12.89 -10.56 72.54
N ASP A 131 13.59 -9.62 71.91
CA ASP A 131 14.23 -8.49 72.59
C ASP A 131 13.22 -7.58 73.30
N GLN A 132 12.01 -7.43 72.72
CA GLN A 132 10.88 -6.71 73.32
C GLN A 132 10.07 -7.54 74.35
N GLY A 133 10.48 -8.78 74.58
CA GLY A 133 9.85 -9.72 75.52
C GLY A 133 8.57 -10.38 75.03
N PHE A 134 8.46 -10.54 73.72
CA PHE A 134 7.42 -11.30 73.03
C PHE A 134 8.00 -12.55 72.37
N ILE A 135 7.19 -13.59 72.23
CA ILE A 135 7.57 -14.84 71.56
C ILE A 135 6.53 -15.15 70.50
N LEU A 136 7.00 -15.42 69.28
CA LEU A 136 6.19 -15.76 68.12
C LEU A 136 5.94 -17.28 68.05
N TYR A 137 4.71 -17.68 67.75
CA TYR A 137 4.29 -19.07 67.58
C TYR A 137 3.39 -19.24 66.34
N PRO A 138 3.49 -20.34 65.58
CA PRO A 138 4.51 -21.40 65.68
C PRO A 138 5.91 -20.90 65.31
N ASP A 139 6.91 -21.79 65.26
CA ASP A 139 8.29 -21.39 64.90
C ASP A 139 8.38 -20.76 63.50
N ASP A 140 9.43 -19.99 63.26
CA ASP A 140 9.65 -19.24 62.03
C ASP A 140 9.55 -20.11 60.75
N GLN A 141 10.02 -21.37 60.76
CA GLN A 141 9.94 -22.23 59.57
C GLN A 141 8.50 -22.66 59.29
N THR A 142 7.75 -22.98 60.34
CA THR A 142 6.33 -23.33 60.22
C THR A 142 5.52 -22.13 59.73
N ILE A 143 5.79 -20.93 60.25
CA ILE A 143 5.15 -19.69 59.79
C ILE A 143 5.50 -19.45 58.31
N LEU A 144 6.79 -19.50 57.94
CA LEU A 144 7.24 -19.27 56.56
C LEU A 144 6.56 -20.18 55.53
N LYS A 145 6.36 -21.47 55.88
CA LYS A 145 5.64 -22.44 55.04
C LYS A 145 4.14 -22.14 54.94
N SER A 146 3.56 -21.53 55.98
CA SER A 146 2.14 -21.17 56.00
C SER A 146 1.80 -19.91 55.20
N ILE A 147 2.81 -19.09 54.84
CA ILE A 147 2.59 -17.86 54.07
C ILE A 147 2.00 -18.17 52.70
N LYS A 148 0.75 -17.73 52.50
CA LYS A 148 0.08 -17.75 51.21
C LYS A 148 0.62 -16.60 50.38
N LEU A 149 1.43 -16.94 49.38
CA LEU A 149 2.02 -15.98 48.46
C LEU A 149 1.49 -16.27 47.06
N LYS A 150 0.94 -15.25 46.40
CA LYS A 150 0.49 -15.31 45.01
C LYS A 150 1.17 -14.20 44.24
N VAL A 151 1.60 -14.52 43.03
CA VAL A 151 2.24 -13.60 42.09
C VAL A 151 1.51 -13.69 40.76
N ALA A 152 1.20 -12.55 40.16
CA ALA A 152 0.54 -12.49 38.85
C ALA A 152 0.89 -11.18 38.14
N PRO A 153 0.77 -11.12 36.81
CA PRO A 153 0.61 -9.83 36.13
C PRO A 153 -0.64 -9.13 36.70
N LEU A 154 -0.54 -7.82 36.92
CA LEU A 154 -1.70 -6.98 37.23
C LEU A 154 -2.31 -6.45 35.93
N ASP A 155 -1.44 -5.95 35.06
CA ASP A 155 -1.67 -5.50 33.68
C ASP A 155 -0.34 -5.64 32.92
N ALA A 156 -0.29 -5.14 31.68
CA ALA A 156 0.90 -5.21 30.84
C ALA A 156 2.18 -4.59 31.44
N PHE A 157 2.06 -3.61 32.34
CA PHE A 157 3.21 -2.83 32.85
C PHE A 157 3.44 -3.00 34.36
N ARG A 158 2.62 -3.80 35.04
CA ARG A 158 2.66 -3.97 36.50
C ARG A 158 2.48 -5.43 36.88
N ILE A 159 3.26 -5.86 37.86
CA ILE A 159 3.18 -7.17 38.49
C ILE A 159 2.62 -6.96 39.90
N ILE A 160 1.76 -7.87 40.34
CA ILE A 160 1.25 -7.87 41.70
C ILE A 160 1.71 -9.10 42.46
N ILE A 161 2.16 -8.85 43.69
CA ILE A 161 2.58 -9.86 44.65
C ILE A 161 1.71 -9.65 45.88
N LYS A 162 0.93 -10.68 46.24
CA LYS A 162 0.06 -10.63 47.41
C LYS A 162 0.41 -11.72 48.42
N GLY A 163 0.57 -11.31 49.68
CA GLY A 163 1.02 -12.13 50.78
C GLY A 163 0.00 -12.16 51.91
N PHE A 164 -0.17 -13.31 52.55
CA PHE A 164 -1.05 -13.48 53.70
C PHE A 164 -0.52 -14.56 54.63
N ILE A 165 -0.36 -14.24 55.91
CA ILE A 165 -0.01 -15.18 56.97
C ILE A 165 -1.31 -15.57 57.69
N PRO A 166 -1.75 -16.84 57.61
CA PRO A 166 -3.10 -17.22 58.02
C PRO A 166 -3.33 -17.20 59.52
N ASN A 167 -2.33 -17.57 60.32
CA ASN A 167 -2.45 -17.57 61.76
C ASN A 167 -1.08 -17.52 62.41
N ILE A 168 -0.90 -16.58 63.34
CA ILE A 168 0.22 -16.51 64.25
C ILE A 168 -0.30 -16.22 65.66
N THR A 169 0.48 -16.58 66.67
CA THR A 169 0.23 -16.24 68.07
C THR A 169 1.46 -15.57 68.66
N ILE A 170 1.28 -14.39 69.24
CA ILE A 170 2.32 -13.67 69.96
C ILE A 170 2.03 -13.77 71.45
N ARG A 171 3.00 -14.23 72.22
CA ARG A 171 2.90 -14.35 73.69
C ARG A 171 3.88 -13.43 74.38
N ASP A 172 3.52 -12.92 75.57
CA ASP A 172 4.48 -12.24 76.45
C ASP A 172 5.38 -13.28 77.18
N LYS A 173 6.43 -12.80 77.87
CA LYS A 173 7.30 -13.65 78.72
C LYS A 173 6.56 -14.44 79.81
N SER A 174 5.34 -14.04 80.17
CA SER A 174 4.50 -14.74 81.15
C SER A 174 3.59 -15.80 80.50
N GLY A 175 3.65 -15.97 79.18
CA GLY A 175 2.86 -16.94 78.42
C GLY A 175 1.45 -16.46 78.05
N ARG A 176 1.10 -15.20 78.34
CA ARG A 176 -0.21 -14.64 77.98
C ARG A 176 -0.24 -14.29 76.49
N ILE A 177 -1.38 -14.56 75.85
CA ILE A 177 -1.59 -14.24 74.44
C ILE A 177 -1.80 -12.74 74.29
N VAL A 178 -0.91 -12.09 73.54
CA VAL A 178 -0.93 -10.66 73.21
C VAL A 178 -1.70 -10.44 71.91
N TYR A 179 -1.48 -11.33 70.93
CA TYR A 179 -2.16 -11.33 69.65
C TYR A 179 -2.31 -12.77 69.15
N SER A 180 -3.44 -13.09 68.53
CA SER A 180 -3.65 -14.36 67.84
C SER A 180 -4.55 -14.12 66.64
N GLY A 181 -4.04 -14.33 65.43
CA GLY A 181 -4.75 -13.99 64.20
C GLY A 181 -3.84 -13.93 62.98
N PRO A 182 -4.40 -13.52 61.82
CA PRO A 182 -3.65 -13.40 60.58
C PRO A 182 -2.73 -12.17 60.55
N ILE A 183 -1.77 -12.13 59.62
CA ILE A 183 -1.10 -10.90 59.20
C ILE A 183 -1.29 -10.78 57.68
N PRO A 184 -1.86 -9.67 57.17
CA PRO A 184 -2.39 -8.52 57.90
C PRO A 184 -3.56 -8.82 58.86
N SER A 185 -3.67 -8.03 59.92
CA SER A 185 -4.68 -8.20 60.99
C SER A 185 -6.13 -8.05 60.54
N ASN A 186 -6.36 -7.34 59.43
CA ASN A 186 -7.67 -7.18 58.81
C ASN A 186 -8.18 -8.45 58.07
N GLY A 187 -7.38 -9.53 58.04
CA GLY A 187 -7.73 -10.79 57.38
C GLY A 187 -7.66 -10.75 55.85
N LYS A 188 -7.21 -9.64 55.25
CA LYS A 188 -7.01 -9.47 53.81
C LYS A 188 -5.53 -9.68 53.44
N TYR A 189 -5.22 -9.73 52.15
CA TYR A 189 -3.83 -9.81 51.69
C TYR A 189 -3.10 -8.46 51.86
N ALA A 190 -1.80 -8.52 52.13
CA ALA A 190 -0.89 -7.42 51.85
C ALA A 190 -0.53 -7.45 50.36
N TYR A 191 -0.43 -6.28 49.73
CA TYR A 191 -0.16 -6.15 48.29
C TYR A 191 1.15 -5.38 48.06
N SER A 192 1.92 -5.84 47.08
CA SER A 192 3.08 -5.19 46.52
C SER A 192 2.88 -5.11 45.00
N VAL A 193 2.93 -3.90 44.45
CA VAL A 193 2.82 -3.66 43.01
C VAL A 193 4.19 -3.23 42.50
N VAL A 194 4.73 -3.99 41.55
CA VAL A 194 6.03 -3.74 40.93
C VAL A 194 5.78 -3.26 39.51
N SER A 195 6.22 -2.04 39.19
CA SER A 195 6.21 -1.56 37.81
C SER A 195 7.42 -2.13 37.07
N ILE A 196 7.21 -2.52 35.82
CA ILE A 196 8.26 -2.97 34.90
C ILE A 196 8.66 -1.90 33.88
N VAL A 197 8.10 -0.69 33.99
CA VAL A 197 8.50 0.45 33.14
C VAL A 197 9.94 0.80 33.44
N ASP A 198 10.69 1.12 32.38
CA ASP A 198 12.13 1.38 32.38
C ASP A 198 13.02 0.18 32.77
N MET A 199 12.42 -1.00 33.03
CA MET A 199 13.18 -2.24 33.16
C MET A 199 13.59 -2.77 31.78
N GLU A 200 14.68 -3.53 31.74
CA GLU A 200 15.05 -4.28 30.54
C GLU A 200 13.96 -5.30 30.19
N ASP A 201 13.63 -5.41 28.91
CA ASP A 201 12.87 -6.53 28.39
C ASP A 201 13.83 -7.69 28.10
N PRO A 202 13.87 -8.71 28.98
CA PRO A 202 14.89 -9.76 28.93
C PRO A 202 14.74 -10.66 27.70
N PHE A 203 13.58 -10.63 27.04
CA PHE A 203 13.34 -11.42 25.85
C PHE A 203 14.24 -10.99 24.68
N HIS A 204 14.49 -9.69 24.50
CA HIS A 204 15.39 -9.20 23.45
C HIS A 204 16.84 -9.69 23.67
N SER A 205 17.33 -9.57 24.91
CA SER A 205 18.69 -9.98 25.27
C SER A 205 18.86 -11.48 25.18
N ALA A 206 17.92 -12.27 25.70
CA ALA A 206 18.00 -13.73 25.65
C ALA A 206 17.96 -14.26 24.20
N MET A 207 17.04 -13.74 23.38
CA MET A 207 16.88 -14.20 21.98
C MET A 207 18.09 -13.84 21.12
N THR A 208 18.73 -12.70 21.36
CA THR A 208 19.88 -12.25 20.55
C THR A 208 21.24 -12.63 21.13
N GLY A 209 21.28 -13.41 22.22
CA GLY A 209 22.51 -13.75 22.92
C GLY A 209 23.27 -12.52 23.46
N GLY A 210 22.52 -11.52 23.93
CA GLY A 210 23.04 -10.27 24.52
C GLY A 210 23.48 -9.20 23.53
N ARG A 211 23.34 -9.42 22.21
CA ARG A 211 23.75 -8.45 21.18
C ARG A 211 22.80 -7.26 21.07
N TYR A 212 21.55 -7.44 21.50
CA TYR A 212 20.51 -6.44 21.41
C TYR A 212 19.65 -6.43 22.67
N HIS A 213 19.42 -5.26 23.25
CA HIS A 213 18.61 -5.08 24.46
C HIS A 213 17.69 -3.87 24.29
N ARG A 214 16.54 -3.90 24.98
CA ARG A 214 15.58 -2.79 25.04
C ARG A 214 15.09 -2.59 26.46
N SER A 215 14.80 -1.34 26.81
CA SER A 215 14.05 -1.00 28.02
C SER A 215 12.57 -0.87 27.69
N ILE A 216 11.68 -1.36 28.56
CA ILE A 216 10.24 -1.24 28.42
C ILE A 216 9.83 0.21 28.62
N ARG A 217 9.45 0.89 27.53
CA ARG A 217 9.00 2.28 27.54
C ARG A 217 7.57 2.38 27.05
N VAL A 218 6.71 3.03 27.81
CA VAL A 218 5.28 3.10 27.54
C VAL A 218 4.98 4.09 26.42
N CYS A 219 4.18 3.70 25.43
CA CYS A 219 3.66 4.64 24.42
C CYS A 219 2.67 5.61 25.07
N LYS A 220 2.56 6.85 24.59
CA LYS A 220 1.53 7.80 25.05
C LYS A 220 0.10 7.23 24.89
N HIS A 221 -0.06 6.37 23.89
CA HIS A 221 -1.29 5.68 23.50
C HIS A 221 -1.20 4.18 23.84
N SER A 222 -0.75 3.86 25.06
CA SER A 222 -0.34 2.50 25.44
C SER A 222 -1.47 1.51 25.60
N ILE A 223 -2.75 1.93 25.70
CA ILE A 223 -3.88 1.00 25.86
C ILE A 223 -4.94 1.27 24.77
N PRO A 224 -4.68 0.83 23.52
CA PRO A 224 -5.54 1.15 22.38
C PRO A 224 -7.01 0.73 22.53
N GLU A 225 -7.27 -0.41 23.18
CA GLU A 225 -8.63 -0.92 23.40
C GLU A 225 -9.54 0.01 24.23
N PHE A 226 -8.94 0.92 25.00
CA PHE A 226 -9.63 1.83 25.92
C PHE A 226 -9.78 3.26 25.37
N GLY A 227 -9.72 3.41 24.04
CA GLY A 227 -9.90 4.68 23.36
C GLY A 227 -8.61 5.49 23.23
N GLN A 228 -7.46 4.91 23.58
CA GLN A 228 -6.14 5.50 23.39
C GLN A 228 -5.46 4.88 22.17
N ARG A 229 -6.14 4.82 21.03
CA ARG A 229 -5.49 4.32 19.81
C ARG A 229 -4.44 5.34 19.35
N PRO A 230 -3.29 4.90 18.84
CA PRO A 230 -2.26 5.79 18.31
C PRO A 230 -2.59 6.32 16.91
N ILE A 231 -3.88 6.42 16.57
CA ILE A 231 -4.39 6.99 15.33
C ILE A 231 -5.62 7.83 15.63
N ILE A 232 -5.82 8.90 14.88
CA ILE A 232 -7.06 9.68 14.90
C ILE A 232 -7.79 9.39 13.60
N LEU A 233 -9.07 9.02 13.71
CA LEU A 233 -9.90 8.58 12.58
C LEU A 233 -11.18 9.41 12.54
N ALA A 234 -11.49 9.99 11.38
CA ALA A 234 -12.82 10.50 11.08
C ALA A 234 -13.35 9.94 9.77
N ASN A 235 -14.59 9.46 9.79
CA ASN A 235 -15.30 9.02 8.61
C ASN A 235 -15.91 10.21 7.89
N GLY A 236 -15.81 10.26 6.58
CA GLY A 236 -16.36 11.32 5.76
C GLY A 236 -16.87 10.82 4.43
N SER A 237 -17.05 11.76 3.53
CA SER A 237 -17.41 11.50 2.15
C SER A 237 -16.69 12.48 1.26
N GLY A 238 -16.24 12.04 0.10
CA GLY A 238 -15.49 12.92 -0.79
C GLY A 238 -15.38 12.39 -2.20
N GLU A 239 -14.46 12.96 -2.96
CA GLU A 239 -14.19 12.61 -4.34
C GLU A 239 -12.70 12.40 -4.47
N SER A 240 -12.31 11.27 -5.05
CA SER A 240 -10.91 10.99 -5.33
C SER A 240 -10.81 10.07 -6.54
N ASN A 241 -9.76 10.23 -7.34
CA ASN A 241 -9.37 9.31 -8.40
C ASN A 241 -8.41 8.21 -7.93
N LYS A 242 -7.88 8.29 -6.68
CA LYS A 242 -6.89 7.39 -6.09
C LYS A 242 -7.39 6.76 -4.79
N PRO A 243 -7.38 5.41 -4.64
CA PRO A 243 -7.99 4.69 -3.51
C PRO A 243 -7.52 5.16 -2.14
N VAL A 244 -6.26 5.61 -2.09
CA VAL A 244 -5.62 6.19 -0.92
C VAL A 244 -4.88 7.44 -1.34
N LEU A 245 -5.04 8.53 -0.58
CA LEU A 245 -4.20 9.73 -0.65
C LEU A 245 -3.25 9.72 0.55
N LEU A 246 -2.00 10.09 0.32
CA LEU A 246 -0.95 10.13 1.34
C LEU A 246 -0.26 11.47 1.33
N GLY A 247 0.06 11.98 2.50
CA GLY A 247 0.84 13.20 2.60
C GLY A 247 0.86 13.81 3.98
N ARG A 248 1.67 14.85 4.14
CA ARG A 248 1.70 15.62 5.38
C ARG A 248 0.62 16.68 5.37
N TYR A 249 -0.13 16.78 6.46
CA TYR A 249 -1.17 17.79 6.60
C TYR A 249 -0.57 19.20 6.61
N GLY A 250 -1.09 20.07 5.74
CA GLY A 250 -0.63 21.45 5.57
C GLY A 250 0.57 21.59 4.62
N GLU A 251 1.10 20.49 4.09
CA GLU A 251 2.16 20.50 3.08
C GLU A 251 1.66 19.93 1.75
N THR A 252 1.42 18.62 1.68
CA THR A 252 0.91 17.95 0.47
C THR A 252 -0.58 17.61 0.57
N LEU A 253 -1.11 17.42 1.79
CA LEU A 253 -2.54 17.36 2.04
C LEU A 253 -2.99 18.69 2.65
N LEU A 254 -3.55 19.56 1.81
CA LEU A 254 -4.09 20.85 2.23
C LEU A 254 -5.46 20.68 2.91
N TYR A 255 -5.85 21.64 3.73
CA TYR A 255 -7.15 21.57 4.41
C TYR A 255 -7.70 22.96 4.76
N ASN A 256 -9.02 23.02 4.91
CA ASN A 256 -9.75 24.14 5.51
C ASN A 256 -10.62 23.59 6.65
N SER A 257 -11.55 24.37 7.20
CA SER A 257 -12.38 23.93 8.34
C SER A 257 -13.22 22.68 8.10
N THR A 258 -13.54 22.36 6.84
CA THR A 258 -14.49 21.29 6.47
C THR A 258 -13.97 20.30 5.43
N HIS A 259 -12.84 20.58 4.78
CA HIS A 259 -12.28 19.77 3.70
C HIS A 259 -10.80 19.48 3.95
N ILE A 260 -10.37 18.29 3.60
CA ILE A 260 -8.96 17.91 3.39
C ILE A 260 -8.83 17.52 1.92
N TYR A 261 -7.84 18.03 1.20
CA TYR A 261 -7.70 17.91 -0.25
C TYR A 261 -6.24 17.93 -0.71
N ASP A 262 -5.98 17.38 -1.91
CA ASP A 262 -4.68 17.49 -2.60
C ASP A 262 -4.74 18.50 -3.76
N ASP A 263 -3.62 18.66 -4.46
CA ASP A 263 -3.47 19.55 -5.62
C ASP A 263 -4.05 18.99 -6.93
N GLU A 264 -4.40 17.71 -6.95
CA GLU A 264 -5.02 17.01 -8.07
C GLU A 264 -6.56 17.06 -8.04
N GLY A 265 -7.14 17.74 -7.04
CA GLY A 265 -8.58 17.95 -6.91
C GLY A 265 -9.30 16.84 -6.12
N ASN A 266 -8.57 15.91 -5.52
CA ASN A 266 -9.14 14.90 -4.63
C ASN A 266 -9.41 15.51 -3.25
N TYR A 267 -10.56 15.22 -2.64
CA TYR A 267 -10.93 15.79 -1.35
C TYR A 267 -11.84 14.86 -0.54
N ILE A 268 -11.80 15.02 0.79
CA ILE A 268 -12.76 14.46 1.74
C ILE A 268 -13.39 15.57 2.59
N THR A 269 -14.69 15.44 2.84
CA THR A 269 -15.49 16.38 3.64
C THR A 269 -16.56 15.65 4.47
N ASN A 270 -17.44 16.39 5.15
CA ASN A 270 -18.46 15.84 6.05
C ASN A 270 -17.87 14.87 7.09
N LEU A 271 -16.75 15.25 7.71
CA LEU A 271 -16.03 14.42 8.66
C LEU A 271 -16.87 14.17 9.92
N THR A 272 -16.85 12.94 10.40
CA THR A 272 -17.57 12.47 11.57
C THR A 272 -16.67 11.61 12.45
N ILE A 273 -16.72 11.83 13.75
CA ILE A 273 -16.11 10.95 14.75
C ILE A 273 -17.25 10.36 15.59
N ASN A 274 -17.35 9.03 15.63
CA ASN A 274 -18.46 8.33 16.28
C ASN A 274 -19.86 8.81 15.82
N GLY A 275 -19.98 9.17 14.53
CA GLY A 275 -21.24 9.66 13.93
C GLY A 275 -21.58 11.12 14.21
N VAL A 276 -20.72 11.85 14.92
CA VAL A 276 -20.89 13.29 15.19
C VAL A 276 -20.05 14.10 14.21
N ASN A 277 -20.65 15.07 13.51
CA ASN A 277 -19.93 15.95 12.60
C ASN A 277 -18.82 16.73 13.35
N VAL A 278 -17.62 16.75 12.76
CA VAL A 278 -16.45 17.45 13.28
C VAL A 278 -15.78 18.30 12.21
N SER A 279 -15.03 19.32 12.62
CA SER A 279 -14.11 20.04 11.73
C SER A 279 -12.80 19.27 11.56
N THR A 280 -12.03 19.66 10.54
CA THR A 280 -10.69 19.07 10.26
C THR A 280 -9.72 19.15 11.44
N SER A 281 -9.87 20.15 12.31
CA SER A 281 -9.08 20.30 13.55
C SER A 281 -9.26 19.17 14.57
N GLU A 282 -10.32 18.37 14.45
CA GLU A 282 -10.47 17.19 15.29
C GLU A 282 -9.63 16.01 14.81
N VAL A 283 -9.27 15.99 13.52
CA VAL A 283 -8.41 14.97 12.91
C VAL A 283 -6.95 15.43 12.92
N ILE A 284 -6.70 16.62 12.39
CA ILE A 284 -5.37 17.19 12.18
C ILE A 284 -4.97 17.94 13.45
N LYS A 285 -4.14 17.34 14.29
CA LYS A 285 -3.71 17.97 15.55
C LYS A 285 -2.55 18.92 15.34
N ASN A 286 -1.63 18.63 14.42
CA ASN A 286 -0.53 19.52 14.06
C ASN A 286 -0.32 19.56 12.54
N ILE A 287 0.24 20.68 12.08
CA ILE A 287 0.76 20.79 10.71
C ILE A 287 2.02 19.92 10.61
N GLY A 288 2.15 19.19 9.51
CA GLY A 288 3.25 18.26 9.27
C GLY A 288 2.94 16.82 9.70
N ASP A 289 1.83 16.57 10.40
CA ASP A 289 1.43 15.20 10.79
C ASP A 289 1.14 14.35 9.53
N MET A 290 1.55 13.07 9.57
CA MET A 290 1.34 12.14 8.45
C MET A 290 -0.14 11.75 8.33
N GLY A 291 -0.74 12.13 7.20
CA GLY A 291 -2.12 11.90 6.85
C GLY A 291 -2.31 10.76 5.86
N VAL A 292 -3.34 9.94 6.09
CA VAL A 292 -3.81 8.92 5.14
C VAL A 292 -5.31 9.13 4.91
N ILE A 293 -5.74 9.29 3.66
CA ILE A 293 -7.16 9.39 3.32
C ILE A 293 -7.52 8.19 2.48
N VAL A 294 -8.43 7.36 2.97
CA VAL A 294 -8.90 6.15 2.29
C VAL A 294 -10.32 6.37 1.83
N PHE A 295 -10.68 5.92 0.64
CA PHE A 295 -12.04 6.01 0.13
C PHE A 295 -12.60 4.62 -0.15
N SER A 296 -13.70 4.30 0.53
CA SER A 296 -14.48 3.09 0.32
C SER A 296 -15.38 3.31 -0.90
N ASN A 297 -15.07 2.63 -2.00
CA ASN A 297 -15.67 2.84 -3.33
C ASN A 297 -15.21 4.13 -4.01
N ILE A 298 -13.91 4.25 -4.23
CA ILE A 298 -13.48 5.08 -5.35
C ILE A 298 -14.08 4.54 -6.62
N SER A 299 -14.53 5.45 -7.46
CA SER A 299 -14.79 5.32 -8.89
C SER A 299 -13.55 4.85 -9.69
N GLY A 300 -12.91 3.80 -9.19
CA GLY A 300 -11.56 3.34 -9.52
C GLY A 300 -11.22 2.02 -8.83
N GLN A 301 -12.22 1.22 -8.41
CA GLN A 301 -11.99 -0.22 -8.46
C GLN A 301 -11.67 -0.56 -9.92
N SER A 302 -10.40 -0.86 -10.17
CA SER A 302 -9.93 -1.42 -11.43
C SER A 302 -10.64 -2.75 -11.68
N TYR A 303 -11.79 -2.66 -12.33
CA TYR A 303 -12.24 -3.67 -13.28
C TYR A 303 -11.69 -3.28 -14.65
N GLY A 304 -10.35 -3.17 -14.76
CA GLY A 304 -9.64 -3.05 -16.03
C GLY A 304 -10.03 -1.89 -16.96
N TRP A 305 -10.75 -0.84 -16.53
CA TRP A 305 -11.23 0.25 -17.40
C TRP A 305 -10.17 1.36 -17.52
N CYS A 306 -9.49 1.45 -18.67
CA CYS A 306 -8.32 2.31 -18.87
C CYS A 306 -8.64 3.70 -19.47
N SER A 307 -9.88 3.95 -19.91
CA SER A 307 -10.25 5.18 -20.64
C SER A 307 -11.39 5.96 -19.98
N SER A 308 -11.47 7.25 -20.29
CA SER A 308 -12.62 8.08 -19.91
C SER A 308 -13.88 7.76 -20.72
N LEU A 309 -13.73 7.18 -21.92
CA LEU A 309 -14.81 6.87 -22.86
C LEU A 309 -15.80 5.83 -22.31
N GLY A 310 -17.06 5.97 -22.74
CA GLY A 310 -18.23 5.31 -22.16
C GLY A 310 -18.42 3.83 -22.52
N TYR A 311 -17.70 3.30 -23.51
CA TYR A 311 -17.80 1.92 -23.97
C TYR A 311 -16.43 1.35 -24.29
N ARG A 312 -16.31 0.02 -24.29
CA ARG A 312 -15.14 -0.68 -24.84
C ARG A 312 -15.53 -1.99 -25.49
N VAL A 313 -14.67 -2.44 -26.39
CA VAL A 313 -14.67 -3.81 -26.91
C VAL A 313 -13.25 -4.35 -26.93
N ASN A 314 -13.08 -5.59 -26.50
CA ASN A 314 -11.80 -6.28 -26.60
C ASN A 314 -11.70 -6.95 -27.97
N ILE A 315 -10.75 -6.50 -28.79
CA ILE A 315 -10.46 -7.01 -30.13
C ILE A 315 -9.18 -7.84 -30.06
N THR A 316 -9.31 -9.14 -30.30
CA THR A 316 -8.17 -10.05 -30.48
C THR A 316 -7.75 -10.05 -31.94
N VAL A 317 -6.49 -9.72 -32.18
CA VAL A 317 -5.86 -9.61 -33.49
C VAL A 317 -4.91 -10.80 -33.66
N THR A 318 -5.13 -11.61 -34.69
CA THR A 318 -4.30 -12.77 -35.02
C THR A 318 -3.50 -12.53 -36.29
N ASN A 319 -2.19 -12.77 -36.24
CA ASN A 319 -1.30 -12.68 -37.38
C ASN A 319 -1.28 -14.01 -38.17
N ASN A 320 -1.88 -14.01 -39.36
CA ASN A 320 -1.98 -15.17 -40.26
C ASN A 320 -1.07 -15.07 -41.50
N LEU A 321 -0.11 -14.14 -41.53
CA LEU A 321 0.77 -13.92 -42.68
C LEU A 321 1.81 -15.02 -42.87
N GLY A 322 2.12 -15.76 -41.80
CA GLY A 322 3.20 -16.75 -41.80
C GLY A 322 4.59 -16.16 -41.52
N GLU A 323 4.69 -14.87 -41.18
CA GLU A 323 5.92 -14.18 -40.77
C GLU A 323 5.68 -13.33 -39.51
N ASP A 324 6.75 -13.07 -38.74
CA ASP A 324 6.68 -12.26 -37.52
C ASP A 324 6.51 -10.77 -37.85
N LEU A 325 5.43 -10.16 -37.37
CA LEU A 325 5.24 -8.72 -37.43
C LEU A 325 5.99 -8.09 -36.26
N THR A 326 7.22 -7.61 -36.47
CA THR A 326 8.00 -6.88 -35.45
C THR A 326 8.00 -5.38 -35.72
N ASP A 327 7.35 -4.62 -34.83
CA ASP A 327 7.21 -3.15 -34.96
C ASP A 327 6.52 -2.75 -36.28
N TYR A 328 5.41 -3.40 -36.61
CA TYR A 328 4.67 -3.21 -37.86
C TYR A 328 3.45 -2.32 -37.68
N GLN A 329 3.04 -1.69 -38.79
CA GLN A 329 1.76 -1.01 -38.91
C GLN A 329 0.68 -2.04 -39.24
N ILE A 330 -0.19 -2.32 -38.28
CA ILE A 330 -1.20 -3.39 -38.36
C ILE A 330 -2.56 -2.74 -38.62
N PRO A 331 -3.26 -3.12 -39.70
CA PRO A 331 -4.58 -2.59 -40.03
C PRO A 331 -5.68 -3.29 -39.22
N LEU A 332 -6.58 -2.49 -38.66
CA LEU A 332 -7.81 -2.90 -37.99
C LEU A 332 -9.00 -2.40 -38.82
N LEU A 333 -9.55 -3.28 -39.67
CA LEU A 333 -10.75 -3.00 -40.45
C LEU A 333 -12.00 -3.26 -39.61
N ILE A 334 -12.63 -2.20 -39.12
CA ILE A 334 -13.89 -2.26 -38.37
C ILE A 334 -15.04 -2.25 -39.37
N SER A 335 -15.61 -3.43 -39.62
CA SER A 335 -16.78 -3.60 -40.48
C SER A 335 -17.44 -4.95 -40.21
N VAL A 336 -18.67 -5.13 -40.69
CA VAL A 336 -19.40 -6.41 -40.60
C VAL A 336 -18.74 -7.56 -41.39
N ALA A 337 -17.75 -7.26 -42.23
CA ALA A 337 -16.94 -8.28 -42.91
C ALA A 337 -15.87 -8.89 -42.00
N LYS A 338 -15.52 -8.23 -40.88
CA LYS A 338 -14.45 -8.64 -39.97
C LYS A 338 -14.89 -8.86 -38.53
N LEU A 339 -15.97 -8.20 -38.10
CA LEU A 339 -16.46 -8.25 -36.73
C LEU A 339 -17.98 -8.53 -36.71
N PRO A 340 -18.52 -9.07 -35.59
CA PRO A 340 -19.96 -9.25 -35.41
C PRO A 340 -20.76 -7.96 -35.62
N SER A 341 -21.96 -8.06 -36.22
CA SER A 341 -22.76 -6.89 -36.60
C SER A 341 -23.22 -6.04 -35.42
N ASP A 342 -23.50 -6.68 -34.29
CA ASP A 342 -23.85 -6.04 -33.02
C ASP A 342 -22.68 -5.21 -32.45
N VAL A 343 -21.46 -5.74 -32.48
CA VAL A 343 -20.24 -5.00 -32.09
C VAL A 343 -20.03 -3.80 -32.99
N VAL A 344 -20.10 -3.98 -34.32
CA VAL A 344 -19.92 -2.89 -35.29
C VAL A 344 -20.99 -1.81 -35.10
N ASN A 345 -22.26 -2.20 -34.96
CA ASN A 345 -23.35 -1.26 -34.70
C ASN A 345 -23.10 -0.45 -33.43
N ALA A 346 -22.73 -1.12 -32.34
CA ALA A 346 -22.45 -0.46 -31.07
C ALA A 346 -21.28 0.52 -31.15
N ILE A 347 -20.19 0.19 -31.85
CA ILE A 347 -19.08 1.12 -32.08
C ILE A 347 -19.59 2.39 -32.77
N PHE A 348 -20.26 2.28 -33.92
CA PHE A 348 -20.66 3.46 -34.68
C PHE A 348 -21.81 4.25 -34.06
N GLU A 349 -22.73 3.59 -33.36
CA GLU A 349 -23.88 4.25 -32.72
C GLU A 349 -23.51 5.00 -31.43
N ASN A 350 -22.46 4.58 -30.74
CA ASN A 350 -22.06 5.17 -29.47
C ASN A 350 -20.80 6.07 -29.56
N THR A 351 -20.19 6.21 -30.74
CA THR A 351 -18.96 7.00 -30.91
C THR A 351 -19.23 8.39 -31.46
N ASN A 352 -18.80 9.43 -30.73
CA ASN A 352 -18.71 10.78 -31.29
C ASN A 352 -17.68 10.80 -32.42
N SER A 353 -18.10 11.26 -33.61
CA SER A 353 -17.23 11.45 -34.77
C SER A 353 -17.45 12.83 -35.39
N THR A 354 -16.46 13.31 -36.13
CA THR A 354 -16.67 14.46 -37.02
C THR A 354 -17.54 14.03 -38.21
N ASN A 355 -18.27 14.98 -38.80
CA ASN A 355 -19.25 14.70 -39.86
C ASN A 355 -18.92 15.42 -41.17
N TYR A 356 -17.68 15.26 -41.65
CA TYR A 356 -17.32 15.66 -43.01
C TYR A 356 -17.96 14.70 -44.01
N SER A 357 -18.31 15.23 -45.19
CA SER A 357 -18.80 14.41 -46.31
C SER A 357 -17.73 13.46 -46.84
N ASP A 358 -16.46 13.85 -46.70
CA ASP A 358 -15.32 12.98 -46.99
C ASP A 358 -14.98 12.14 -45.76
N ILE A 359 -15.20 10.83 -45.85
CA ILE A 359 -14.98 9.89 -44.74
C ILE A 359 -13.50 9.79 -44.32
N PHE A 360 -12.57 10.17 -45.19
CA PHE A 360 -11.14 10.18 -44.89
C PHE A 360 -10.74 11.39 -44.05
N LYS A 361 -11.56 12.44 -44.00
CA LYS A 361 -11.38 13.58 -43.09
C LYS A 361 -12.01 13.35 -41.72
N ASN A 362 -12.77 12.26 -41.55
CA ASN A 362 -13.46 12.01 -40.29
C ASN A 362 -12.55 11.43 -39.20
N GLY A 363 -12.61 12.02 -38.01
CA GLY A 363 -12.06 11.48 -36.78
C GLY A 363 -13.15 10.87 -35.88
N ALA A 364 -12.73 10.10 -34.90
CA ALA A 364 -13.62 9.41 -33.96
C ALA A 364 -13.08 9.51 -32.52
N SER A 365 -13.99 9.50 -31.55
CA SER A 365 -13.66 9.55 -30.12
C SER A 365 -13.31 8.16 -29.62
N ILE A 366 -12.10 7.72 -29.96
CA ILE A 366 -11.60 6.38 -29.64
C ILE A 366 -10.23 6.41 -28.96
N GLU A 367 -9.95 5.40 -28.16
CA GLU A 367 -8.62 5.12 -27.60
C GLU A 367 -8.35 3.61 -27.64
N ILE A 368 -7.10 3.21 -27.81
CA ILE A 368 -6.71 1.79 -27.87
C ILE A 368 -5.67 1.51 -26.79
N TYR A 369 -5.88 0.45 -26.02
CA TYR A 369 -4.96 -0.01 -24.98
C TYR A 369 -4.66 -1.50 -25.13
N ASP A 370 -3.50 -1.94 -24.65
CA ASP A 370 -3.21 -3.36 -24.45
C ASP A 370 -3.86 -3.88 -23.15
N SER A 371 -3.69 -5.18 -22.89
CA SER A 371 -4.21 -5.85 -21.68
C SER A 371 -3.64 -5.33 -20.36
N SER A 372 -2.57 -4.54 -20.38
CA SER A 372 -1.90 -3.94 -19.22
C SER A 372 -2.23 -2.44 -19.07
N CYS A 373 -3.22 -1.93 -19.79
CA CYS A 373 -3.56 -0.50 -19.88
C CYS A 373 -2.43 0.39 -20.43
N ASN A 374 -1.52 -0.14 -21.25
CA ASN A 374 -0.62 0.72 -22.02
C ASN A 374 -1.32 1.23 -23.27
N LYS A 375 -1.22 2.55 -23.52
CA LYS A 375 -1.83 3.17 -24.69
C LYS A 375 -1.13 2.73 -25.97
N ILE A 376 -1.90 2.30 -26.96
CA ILE A 376 -1.40 1.93 -28.28
C ILE A 376 -1.61 3.10 -29.24
N PRO A 377 -0.54 3.58 -29.91
CA PRO A 377 -0.67 4.63 -30.90
C PRO A 377 -1.49 4.12 -32.09
N PHE A 378 -2.35 4.98 -32.62
CA PHE A 378 -3.19 4.68 -33.76
C PHE A 378 -3.33 5.87 -34.71
N TRP A 379 -3.74 5.59 -35.94
CA TRP A 379 -4.20 6.57 -36.89
C TRP A 379 -5.42 6.06 -37.66
N ILE A 380 -6.43 6.90 -37.84
CA ILE A 380 -7.66 6.58 -38.56
C ILE A 380 -7.48 7.01 -40.02
N GLU A 381 -7.47 6.05 -40.94
CA GLU A 381 -7.40 6.36 -42.38
C GLU A 381 -8.73 6.88 -42.89
N TYR A 382 -9.83 6.20 -42.54
CA TYR A 382 -11.19 6.69 -42.77
C TYR A 382 -12.13 6.21 -41.67
N TRP A 383 -13.18 7.01 -41.43
CA TRP A 383 -14.28 6.69 -40.54
C TRP A 383 -15.61 7.07 -41.21
N ASP A 384 -16.39 6.05 -41.56
CA ASP A 384 -17.70 6.20 -42.19
C ASP A 384 -18.82 5.79 -41.20
N PRO A 385 -19.44 6.76 -40.51
CA PRO A 385 -20.53 6.47 -39.59
C PRO A 385 -21.83 6.07 -40.29
N VAL A 386 -21.99 6.38 -41.59
CA VAL A 386 -23.20 6.07 -42.36
C VAL A 386 -23.20 4.61 -42.79
N ASN A 387 -22.10 4.13 -43.38
CA ASN A 387 -21.96 2.74 -43.83
C ASN A 387 -21.33 1.83 -42.75
N LYS A 388 -21.04 2.37 -41.56
CA LYS A 388 -20.46 1.65 -40.41
C LYS A 388 -19.17 0.90 -40.77
N LYS A 389 -18.22 1.63 -41.36
CA LYS A 389 -16.93 1.12 -41.82
C LYS A 389 -15.80 2.06 -41.40
N ALA A 390 -14.72 1.52 -40.85
CA ALA A 390 -13.52 2.29 -40.53
C ALA A 390 -12.26 1.46 -40.73
N LEU A 391 -11.17 2.13 -41.12
CA LEU A 391 -9.83 1.55 -41.17
C LEU A 391 -8.92 2.31 -40.21
N ILE A 392 -8.40 1.59 -39.22
CA ILE A 392 -7.52 2.13 -38.18
C ILE A 392 -6.19 1.39 -38.25
N TRP A 393 -5.09 2.12 -38.28
CA TRP A 393 -3.74 1.57 -38.21
C TRP A 393 -3.20 1.69 -36.80
N ILE A 394 -2.62 0.61 -36.27
CA ILE A 394 -1.88 0.60 -35.01
C ILE A 394 -0.42 0.21 -35.24
N ARG A 395 0.47 0.48 -34.28
CA ARG A 395 1.86 0.02 -34.31
C ARG A 395 2.14 -0.94 -33.17
N ASP A 396 2.46 -2.19 -33.49
CA ASP A 396 2.78 -3.20 -32.48
C ASP A 396 3.58 -4.39 -33.07
N SER A 397 3.87 -5.40 -32.25
CA SER A 397 4.52 -6.64 -32.64
C SER A 397 3.66 -7.88 -32.33
N ILE A 398 3.47 -8.75 -33.32
CA ILE A 398 2.72 -10.01 -33.20
C ILE A 398 3.46 -11.11 -33.99
N GLY A 399 3.92 -12.16 -33.30
CA GLY A 399 4.59 -13.28 -33.96
C GLY A 399 3.67 -14.07 -34.91
N ALA A 400 4.25 -14.80 -35.85
CA ALA A 400 3.52 -15.61 -36.83
C ALA A 400 2.59 -16.61 -36.12
N GLY A 401 1.30 -16.61 -36.49
CA GLY A 401 0.27 -17.46 -35.89
C GLY A 401 -0.11 -17.10 -34.45
N GLN A 402 0.47 -16.04 -33.87
CA GLN A 402 0.13 -15.57 -32.53
C GLN A 402 -1.02 -14.57 -32.56
N SER A 403 -1.64 -14.36 -31.40
CA SER A 403 -2.72 -13.40 -31.22
C SER A 403 -2.43 -12.45 -30.07
N LYS A 404 -2.88 -11.20 -30.19
CA LYS A 404 -2.81 -10.18 -29.12
C LYS A 404 -4.16 -9.48 -28.99
N THR A 405 -4.59 -9.23 -27.75
CA THR A 405 -5.87 -8.57 -27.47
C THR A 405 -5.65 -7.11 -27.13
N TYR A 406 -6.45 -6.25 -27.77
CA TYR A 406 -6.49 -4.81 -27.55
C TYR A 406 -7.89 -4.40 -27.08
N SER A 407 -7.95 -3.47 -26.14
CA SER A 407 -9.21 -2.83 -25.75
C SER A 407 -9.39 -1.56 -26.56
N LEU A 408 -10.37 -1.56 -27.48
CA LEU A 408 -10.83 -0.37 -28.19
C LEU A 408 -11.91 0.31 -27.34
N TYR A 409 -11.59 1.45 -26.76
CA TYR A 409 -12.53 2.31 -26.06
C TYR A 409 -13.15 3.32 -27.02
N PHE A 410 -14.44 3.57 -26.86
CA PHE A 410 -15.21 4.45 -27.72
C PHE A 410 -16.39 5.07 -26.95
N GLY A 411 -16.92 6.21 -27.38
CA GLY A 411 -17.98 6.88 -26.63
C GLY A 411 -18.16 8.36 -26.94
N GLU A 412 -18.78 9.05 -25.99
CA GLU A 412 -18.77 10.51 -25.93
C GLU A 412 -17.35 11.02 -25.60
N GLY A 413 -16.81 11.86 -26.47
CA GLY A 413 -15.49 12.46 -26.34
C GLY A 413 -15.22 13.46 -27.44
N ASN A 414 -13.96 13.90 -27.52
CA ASN A 414 -13.46 14.73 -28.61
C ASN A 414 -12.97 13.82 -29.74
N PRO A 415 -13.58 13.88 -30.94
CA PRO A 415 -13.11 13.09 -32.07
C PRO A 415 -11.67 13.44 -32.47
N THR A 416 -10.89 12.43 -32.83
CA THR A 416 -9.51 12.59 -33.32
C THR A 416 -9.21 11.60 -34.43
N LYS A 417 -8.23 11.92 -35.30
CA LYS A 417 -7.66 10.95 -36.25
C LYS A 417 -6.52 10.14 -35.65
N GLY A 418 -6.09 10.42 -34.42
CA GLY A 418 -4.91 9.81 -33.82
C GLY A 418 -3.61 10.54 -34.19
N ASN A 419 -2.47 9.84 -34.13
CA ASN A 419 -1.16 10.40 -34.45
C ASN A 419 -0.39 9.46 -35.36
N GLY A 420 -0.37 9.77 -36.66
CA GLY A 420 0.31 8.97 -37.67
C GLY A 420 1.84 8.93 -37.53
N ASP A 421 2.47 9.99 -37.00
CA ASP A 421 3.92 10.02 -36.75
C ASP A 421 4.36 8.98 -35.69
N GLN A 422 3.45 8.56 -34.80
CA GLN A 422 3.72 7.48 -33.86
C GLN A 422 3.50 6.09 -34.46
N VAL A 423 2.77 5.99 -35.57
CA VAL A 423 2.39 4.72 -36.20
C VAL A 423 3.34 4.35 -37.34
N PHE A 424 3.61 5.25 -38.27
CA PHE A 424 4.30 4.95 -39.54
C PHE A 424 5.80 5.26 -39.51
N LEU A 425 6.55 4.80 -40.53
CA LEU A 425 7.97 5.14 -40.71
C LEU A 425 8.15 6.61 -41.14
N PHE A 426 7.19 7.10 -41.90
CA PHE A 426 7.03 8.48 -42.32
C PHE A 426 5.53 8.75 -42.46
N PHE A 427 5.06 9.94 -42.09
CA PHE A 427 3.65 10.29 -42.13
C PHE A 427 3.47 11.80 -42.35
N ASP A 428 2.54 12.17 -43.20
CA ASP A 428 2.03 13.54 -43.31
C ASP A 428 0.58 13.51 -43.82
N ASP A 429 -0.33 14.20 -43.13
CA ASP A 429 -1.72 14.41 -43.54
C ASP A 429 -2.05 15.89 -43.81
N PHE A 430 -1.06 16.80 -43.71
CA PHE A 430 -1.17 18.21 -44.03
C PHE A 430 -2.26 19.00 -43.29
N GLU A 431 -2.89 18.41 -42.26
CA GLU A 431 -3.99 19.01 -41.49
C GLU A 431 -3.51 20.06 -40.48
N ASP A 432 -2.23 20.02 -40.10
CA ASP A 432 -1.63 20.97 -39.15
C ASP A 432 -1.26 22.32 -39.78
N GLY A 433 -1.48 22.47 -41.09
CA GLY A 433 -1.20 23.69 -41.84
C GLY A 433 0.27 23.92 -42.17
N THR A 434 1.14 22.94 -41.91
CA THR A 434 2.58 22.99 -42.18
C THR A 434 2.98 21.83 -43.09
N TRP A 435 3.83 22.09 -44.07
CA TRP A 435 4.44 21.04 -44.90
C TRP A 435 5.96 21.16 -44.94
N ASP A 436 6.50 22.35 -44.67
CA ASP A 436 7.92 22.65 -44.80
C ASP A 436 8.73 22.20 -43.59
N ASP A 437 8.14 21.51 -42.61
CA ASP A 437 8.81 20.87 -41.48
C ASP A 437 9.36 19.50 -41.89
N LYS A 438 8.60 18.71 -42.65
CA LYS A 438 8.93 17.35 -43.13
C LYS A 438 9.50 17.32 -44.55
N TRP A 439 9.21 18.32 -45.37
CA TRP A 439 9.56 18.32 -46.80
C TRP A 439 10.57 19.41 -47.18
N TYR A 440 11.31 19.16 -48.25
CA TYR A 440 12.28 20.05 -48.89
C TYR A 440 11.84 20.31 -50.34
N VAL A 441 11.84 21.58 -50.75
CA VAL A 441 11.53 21.97 -52.13
C VAL A 441 12.63 21.53 -53.07
N VAL A 442 12.28 20.77 -54.11
CA VAL A 442 13.21 20.34 -55.14
C VAL A 442 13.04 21.20 -56.38
N GLU A 443 11.84 21.21 -56.98
CA GLU A 443 11.57 21.97 -58.21
C GLU A 443 10.33 22.86 -58.13
N GLU A 444 9.36 22.55 -57.26
CA GLU A 444 8.11 23.29 -57.16
C GLU A 444 7.69 23.49 -55.70
N THR A 445 7.22 24.70 -55.39
CA THR A 445 6.77 25.06 -54.04
C THR A 445 5.28 24.76 -53.90
N PRO A 446 4.89 23.86 -52.98
CA PRO A 446 3.49 23.56 -52.75
C PRO A 446 2.82 24.61 -51.84
N SER A 447 1.50 24.48 -51.70
CA SER A 447 0.71 25.26 -50.75
C SER A 447 -0.32 24.38 -50.05
N ILE A 448 -0.61 24.62 -48.77
CA ILE A 448 -1.72 23.93 -48.10
C ILE A 448 -3.03 24.69 -48.31
N ILE A 449 -4.07 23.98 -48.74
CA ILE A 449 -5.42 24.49 -48.97
C ILE A 449 -6.40 23.55 -48.29
N ASN A 450 -7.13 24.03 -47.28
CA ASN A 450 -8.14 23.24 -46.53
C ASN A 450 -7.61 21.91 -45.96
N GLY A 451 -6.38 21.89 -45.44
CA GLY A 451 -5.78 20.66 -44.90
C GLY A 451 -5.35 19.66 -45.99
N GLU A 452 -5.12 20.13 -47.22
CA GLU A 452 -4.62 19.33 -48.35
C GLU A 452 -3.38 20.02 -48.92
N LEU A 453 -2.37 19.25 -49.32
CA LEU A 453 -1.21 19.78 -50.03
C LEU A 453 -1.52 19.93 -51.51
N TYR A 454 -1.45 21.15 -52.03
CA TYR A 454 -1.58 21.44 -53.45
C TYR A 454 -0.21 21.62 -54.11
N ILE A 455 0.05 20.86 -55.17
CA ILE A 455 1.22 21.00 -56.04
C ILE A 455 0.75 21.56 -57.39
N PRO A 456 1.25 22.74 -57.83
CA PRO A 456 1.03 23.24 -59.17
C PRO A 456 1.51 22.24 -60.24
N GLY A 457 0.81 22.20 -61.38
CA GLY A 457 1.21 21.30 -62.47
C GLY A 457 2.58 21.65 -63.07
N GLY A 458 3.11 20.78 -63.89
CA GLY A 458 4.50 20.89 -64.34
C GLY A 458 4.82 19.94 -65.48
N ASN A 459 6.06 19.98 -65.95
CA ASN A 459 6.58 19.01 -66.91
C ASN A 459 7.75 18.29 -66.23
N GLU A 460 7.65 16.98 -66.07
CA GLU A 460 8.63 16.08 -65.44
C GLU A 460 9.08 16.54 -64.04
N THR A 461 8.16 17.13 -63.27
CA THR A 461 8.50 17.88 -62.06
C THR A 461 8.59 16.97 -60.83
N LEU A 462 9.77 16.94 -60.22
CA LEU A 462 9.97 16.42 -58.85
C LEU A 462 9.73 17.57 -57.87
N ALA A 463 8.50 17.73 -57.37
CA ALA A 463 8.12 18.97 -56.67
C ALA A 463 8.86 19.13 -55.33
N ILE A 464 8.64 18.20 -54.42
CA ILE A 464 9.21 18.19 -53.06
C ILE A 464 9.67 16.78 -52.71
N ARG A 465 10.54 16.69 -51.71
CA ARG A 465 11.00 15.42 -51.13
C ARG A 465 11.10 15.47 -49.61
N THR A 466 11.12 14.31 -48.94
CA THR A 466 11.34 14.25 -47.49
C THR A 466 12.69 14.88 -47.11
N LYS A 467 12.76 15.57 -45.98
CA LYS A 467 14.03 16.15 -45.47
C LYS A 467 14.98 15.08 -44.95
N SER A 468 14.41 14.09 -44.27
CA SER A 468 15.14 13.02 -43.60
C SER A 468 15.17 11.77 -44.48
N PHE A 469 16.22 10.96 -44.28
CA PHE A 469 16.32 9.67 -44.95
C PHE A 469 15.31 8.70 -44.30
N ILE A 470 14.61 7.92 -45.11
CA ILE A 470 13.67 6.90 -44.63
C ILE A 470 14.43 5.75 -43.94
N ASN A 471 15.56 5.32 -44.51
CA ASN A 471 16.55 4.44 -43.89
C ASN A 471 15.99 3.13 -43.30
N TYR A 472 15.06 2.48 -44.01
CA TYR A 472 14.49 1.19 -43.62
C TYR A 472 14.95 0.06 -44.56
N ASN A 473 15.46 -1.04 -44.00
CA ASN A 473 16.00 -2.15 -44.77
C ASN A 473 15.04 -3.35 -44.71
N GLY A 474 14.15 -3.44 -45.70
CA GLY A 474 13.11 -4.46 -45.86
C GLY A 474 12.03 -3.98 -46.82
N GLY A 475 11.08 -4.86 -47.17
CA GLY A 475 9.91 -4.51 -47.97
C GLY A 475 9.08 -3.38 -47.35
N PHE A 476 8.67 -2.40 -48.15
CA PHE A 476 7.84 -1.28 -47.68
C PHE A 476 6.77 -0.89 -48.71
N ALA A 477 5.75 -0.18 -48.23
CA ALA A 477 4.70 0.41 -49.04
C ALA A 477 4.58 1.90 -48.74
N VAL A 478 4.43 2.71 -49.79
CA VAL A 478 4.05 4.12 -49.68
C VAL A 478 2.58 4.24 -50.07
N ARG A 479 1.75 4.61 -49.10
CA ARG A 479 0.30 4.78 -49.29
C ARG A 479 -0.01 6.27 -49.27
N PHE A 480 -0.78 6.74 -50.24
CA PHE A 480 -1.11 8.15 -50.37
C PHE A 480 -2.47 8.35 -51.03
N ARG A 481 -3.13 9.46 -50.72
CA ARG A 481 -4.42 9.80 -51.31
C ARG A 481 -4.31 11.08 -52.11
N MET A 482 -4.72 11.04 -53.38
CA MET A 482 -4.58 12.17 -54.29
C MET A 482 -5.76 12.34 -55.26
N LYS A 483 -5.92 13.56 -55.78
CA LYS A 483 -6.81 13.91 -56.90
C LYS A 483 -6.15 14.99 -57.75
N GLY A 484 -6.53 15.09 -59.01
CA GLY A 484 -6.20 16.22 -59.86
C GLY A 484 -7.17 17.38 -59.70
N LYS A 485 -6.72 18.56 -60.11
CA LYS A 485 -7.51 19.80 -60.05
C LYS A 485 -8.63 19.86 -61.09
N MET A 486 -8.45 19.20 -62.23
CA MET A 486 -9.40 19.17 -63.33
C MET A 486 -9.17 17.93 -64.20
N ASN A 487 -10.23 17.41 -64.84
CA ASN A 487 -10.16 16.28 -65.78
C ASN A 487 -9.39 16.67 -67.06
N ALA A 488 -8.08 16.52 -67.00
CA ALA A 488 -7.09 16.71 -68.05
C ALA A 488 -5.84 15.90 -67.67
N ASP A 489 -4.89 15.79 -68.60
CA ASP A 489 -3.51 15.34 -68.38
C ASP A 489 -3.02 15.64 -66.95
N PHE A 490 -2.77 14.57 -66.19
CA PHE A 490 -2.62 14.59 -64.74
C PHE A 490 -1.23 14.15 -64.32
N ASP A 491 -0.77 13.01 -64.83
CA ASP A 491 0.55 12.38 -64.60
C ASP A 491 1.18 12.73 -63.24
N ALA A 492 0.45 12.46 -62.15
CA ALA A 492 0.86 12.83 -60.80
C ALA A 492 0.97 11.60 -59.89
N GLY A 493 1.78 11.73 -58.84
CA GLY A 493 1.92 10.70 -57.82
C GLY A 493 3.17 10.89 -56.98
N ILE A 494 3.93 9.82 -56.81
CA ILE A 494 5.11 9.82 -55.92
C ILE A 494 6.38 9.32 -56.62
N GLY A 495 7.53 9.60 -56.02
CA GLY A 495 8.81 9.02 -56.40
C GLY A 495 9.59 8.49 -55.20
N VAL A 496 10.29 7.38 -55.34
CA VAL A 496 11.14 6.84 -54.27
C VAL A 496 12.58 6.74 -54.76
N GLU A 497 13.48 7.49 -54.10
CA GLU A 497 14.91 7.50 -54.39
C GLU A 497 15.64 6.45 -53.55
N ASP A 498 16.49 5.68 -54.21
CA ASP A 498 17.30 4.63 -53.62
C ASP A 498 18.70 5.13 -53.21
N VAL A 499 19.55 4.25 -52.66
CA VAL A 499 20.89 4.68 -52.21
C VAL A 499 21.83 5.16 -53.32
N THR A 500 21.57 4.76 -54.56
CA THR A 500 22.36 5.13 -55.75
C THR A 500 21.91 6.43 -56.40
N GLY A 501 20.76 6.98 -55.97
CA GLY A 501 20.12 8.15 -56.56
C GLY A 501 19.20 7.81 -57.74
N LEU A 502 18.90 6.52 -57.97
CA LEU A 502 17.86 6.10 -58.89
C LEU A 502 16.50 6.36 -58.24
N ILE A 503 15.55 6.91 -59.01
CA ILE A 503 14.20 7.20 -58.55
C ILE A 503 13.21 6.33 -59.31
N LEU A 504 12.40 5.56 -58.59
CA LEU A 504 11.21 4.94 -59.15
C LEU A 504 10.05 5.91 -59.01
N LEU A 505 9.36 6.22 -60.10
CA LEU A 505 8.19 7.09 -60.09
C LEU A 505 6.92 6.28 -60.31
N PHE A 506 5.87 6.68 -59.63
CA PHE A 506 4.56 6.03 -59.64
C PHE A 506 3.52 7.10 -59.90
N THR A 507 2.97 7.14 -61.12
CA THR A 507 1.99 8.16 -61.51
C THR A 507 0.72 7.55 -62.07
N ASP A 508 -0.41 8.20 -61.83
CA ASP A 508 -1.68 7.90 -62.48
C ASP A 508 -2.10 9.08 -63.35
N ASP A 509 -2.96 8.84 -64.33
CA ASP A 509 -3.27 9.81 -65.38
C ASP A 509 -4.75 9.84 -65.81
N TYR A 510 -5.12 10.87 -66.57
CA TYR A 510 -6.44 11.08 -67.16
C TYR A 510 -6.60 10.35 -68.51
N TYR A 511 -7.76 9.77 -68.76
CA TYR A 511 -8.08 9.14 -70.05
C TYR A 511 -7.95 10.13 -71.23
N PRO A 512 -7.29 9.79 -72.36
CA PRO A 512 -6.78 8.48 -72.78
C PRO A 512 -5.28 8.25 -72.50
N GLY A 513 -4.69 8.92 -71.52
CA GLY A 513 -3.27 8.80 -71.18
C GLY A 513 -2.91 7.53 -70.40
N GLN A 514 -1.76 7.53 -69.74
CA GLN A 514 -1.14 6.31 -69.17
C GLN A 514 -1.52 6.11 -67.71
N GLY A 515 -2.49 5.21 -67.46
CA GLY A 515 -2.88 4.85 -66.11
C GLY A 515 -1.80 4.05 -65.39
N LEU A 516 -1.67 4.27 -64.07
CA LEU A 516 -0.78 3.51 -63.17
C LEU A 516 0.60 3.21 -63.77
N ALA A 517 1.32 4.24 -64.19
CA ALA A 517 2.63 4.12 -64.80
C ALA A 517 3.76 4.04 -63.76
N ILE A 518 4.75 3.19 -64.06
CA ILE A 518 6.00 3.06 -63.32
C ILE A 518 7.15 3.54 -64.22
N TRP A 519 7.89 4.53 -63.74
CA TRP A 519 8.98 5.17 -64.48
C TRP A 519 10.30 5.08 -63.73
N TRP A 520 11.38 5.27 -64.48
CA TRP A 520 12.68 5.62 -63.91
C TRP A 520 12.95 7.10 -64.12
N ALA A 521 13.36 7.78 -63.04
CA ALA A 521 14.02 9.07 -63.14
C ALA A 521 15.50 8.93 -62.77
N VAL A 522 16.35 9.43 -63.65
CA VAL A 522 17.80 9.50 -63.45
C VAL A 522 18.27 10.94 -63.64
N SER A 523 19.14 11.41 -62.75
CA SER A 523 19.73 12.74 -62.88
C SER A 523 20.75 12.77 -64.02
N VAL A 524 20.52 13.64 -65.01
CA VAL A 524 21.42 13.88 -66.14
C VAL A 524 21.67 15.38 -66.27
N ARG A 525 22.91 15.83 -66.08
CA ARG A 525 23.34 17.23 -66.30
C ARG A 525 22.40 18.29 -65.69
N ASN A 526 22.03 18.11 -64.41
CA ASN A 526 21.19 19.02 -63.61
C ASN A 526 19.68 19.03 -63.94
N TYR A 527 19.16 18.05 -64.68
CA TYR A 527 17.73 17.78 -64.80
C TYR A 527 17.45 16.28 -64.64
N TYR A 528 16.21 15.90 -64.34
CA TYR A 528 15.79 14.50 -64.26
C TYR A 528 15.17 14.08 -65.59
N LEU A 529 15.56 12.92 -66.11
CA LEU A 529 14.97 12.32 -67.31
C LEU A 529 14.03 11.20 -66.90
N TRP A 530 12.76 11.31 -67.28
CA TRP A 530 11.73 10.31 -67.00
C TRP A 530 11.69 9.29 -68.14
N LEU A 531 11.93 8.02 -67.82
CA LEU A 531 11.96 6.91 -68.77
C LEU A 531 10.88 5.92 -68.40
N LEU A 532 9.82 5.86 -69.20
CA LEU A 532 8.72 4.93 -69.01
C LEU A 532 9.22 3.50 -69.09
N GLN A 533 8.88 2.71 -68.09
CA GLN A 533 9.23 1.31 -68.06
C GLN A 533 8.03 0.41 -68.32
N ASN A 534 6.91 0.71 -67.67
CA ASN A 534 5.68 -0.05 -67.79
C ASN A 534 4.50 0.82 -67.34
N PHE A 535 3.35 0.72 -68.02
CA PHE A 535 2.08 1.30 -67.57
C PHE A 535 0.97 0.27 -67.72
N TYR A 536 -0.09 0.43 -66.92
CA TYR A 536 -1.19 -0.51 -66.86
C TYR A 536 -2.51 0.22 -67.09
N ASP A 537 -3.23 -0.21 -68.13
CA ASP A 537 -4.52 0.35 -68.55
C ASP A 537 -4.43 1.81 -69.08
N TYR A 538 -5.55 2.33 -69.58
CA TYR A 538 -5.71 3.74 -69.85
C TYR A 538 -5.96 4.51 -68.55
N GLY A 539 -5.62 5.81 -68.57
CA GLY A 539 -5.94 6.75 -67.50
C GLY A 539 -7.45 6.78 -67.18
N ARG A 540 -7.81 7.35 -66.04
CA ARG A 540 -9.20 7.39 -65.56
C ARG A 540 -9.93 8.60 -66.14
N GLU A 541 -11.23 8.46 -66.46
CA GLU A 541 -12.05 9.58 -66.96
C GLU A 541 -12.36 10.63 -65.89
N ASP A 542 -12.32 10.26 -64.61
CA ASP A 542 -12.46 11.18 -63.49
C ASP A 542 -11.26 11.08 -62.56
N ILE A 543 -10.38 12.07 -62.67
CA ILE A 543 -9.23 12.25 -61.78
C ILE A 543 -9.48 13.34 -60.75
N THR A 544 -10.64 13.99 -60.77
CA THR A 544 -10.99 15.05 -59.79
C THR A 544 -11.57 14.51 -58.49
N THR A 545 -11.90 13.22 -58.45
CA THR A 545 -12.25 12.51 -57.22
C THR A 545 -11.03 11.84 -56.59
N TYR A 546 -11.00 11.82 -55.27
CA TYR A 546 -9.90 11.23 -54.51
C TYR A 546 -9.85 9.72 -54.67
N HIS A 547 -8.65 9.22 -54.93
CA HIS A 547 -8.32 7.82 -54.85
C HIS A 547 -7.14 7.63 -53.89
N THR A 548 -7.12 6.51 -53.17
CA THR A 548 -5.98 6.08 -52.37
C THR A 548 -5.14 5.11 -53.19
N TYR A 549 -3.88 5.41 -53.33
CA TYR A 549 -2.89 4.64 -54.08
C TYR A 549 -1.87 4.02 -53.14
N GLU A 550 -1.24 2.95 -53.61
CA GLU A 550 -0.16 2.32 -52.87
C GLU A 550 0.95 1.82 -53.80
N ALA A 551 2.19 2.25 -53.54
CA ALA A 551 3.38 1.77 -54.22
C ALA A 551 4.17 0.86 -53.27
N ILE A 552 4.37 -0.39 -53.68
CA ILE A 552 4.97 -1.46 -52.88
C ILE A 552 6.32 -1.82 -53.52
N ILE A 553 7.38 -1.90 -52.72
CA ILE A 553 8.73 -2.26 -53.17
C ILE A 553 9.29 -3.32 -52.22
N ILE A 554 9.52 -4.53 -52.74
CA ILE A 554 9.97 -5.70 -51.99
C ILE A 554 11.35 -6.14 -52.52
N PRO A 555 12.34 -6.42 -51.65
CA PRO A 555 13.61 -6.99 -52.07
C PRO A 555 13.44 -8.35 -52.76
N ALA A 556 13.94 -8.52 -53.99
CA ALA A 556 13.87 -9.76 -54.77
C ALA A 556 15.27 -10.22 -55.22
N GLY A 557 16.26 -10.10 -54.33
CA GLY A 557 17.69 -10.40 -54.56
C GLY A 557 18.60 -9.17 -54.46
N ILE A 558 19.88 -9.31 -54.84
CA ILE A 558 20.90 -8.25 -54.65
C ILE A 558 20.69 -7.02 -55.57
N PHE A 559 20.09 -7.23 -56.75
CA PHE A 559 19.94 -6.18 -57.79
C PHE A 559 18.51 -6.08 -58.33
N ARG A 560 17.54 -6.71 -57.67
CA ARG A 560 16.17 -6.82 -58.16
C ARG A 560 15.19 -6.56 -57.02
N SER A 561 14.08 -5.98 -57.40
CA SER A 561 12.95 -5.73 -56.52
C SER A 561 11.66 -6.07 -57.25
N GLU A 562 10.71 -6.59 -56.49
CA GLU A 562 9.32 -6.68 -56.90
C GLU A 562 8.65 -5.35 -56.57
N VAL A 563 8.07 -4.74 -57.59
CA VAL A 563 7.49 -3.40 -57.49
C VAL A 563 6.07 -3.44 -58.01
N THR A 564 5.14 -2.95 -57.20
CA THR A 564 3.73 -2.94 -57.53
C THR A 564 3.12 -1.57 -57.24
N PHE A 565 2.34 -1.04 -58.17
CA PHE A 565 1.59 0.21 -58.00
C PHE A 565 0.09 -0.05 -58.16
N LYS A 566 -0.68 0.24 -57.11
CA LYS A 566 -2.11 -0.07 -57.04
C LYS A 566 -2.91 1.23 -56.91
N ASP A 567 -3.98 1.34 -57.69
CA ASP A 567 -5.12 2.21 -57.36
C ASP A 567 -6.02 1.41 -56.41
N LEU A 568 -5.93 1.70 -55.12
CA LEU A 568 -6.34 0.78 -54.07
C LEU A 568 -7.78 1.03 -53.61
N MET A 569 -8.16 2.28 -53.39
CA MET A 569 -9.51 2.64 -52.92
C MET A 569 -10.07 3.88 -53.60
N ASP A 570 -11.39 3.86 -53.84
CA ASP A 570 -12.13 5.04 -54.29
C ASP A 570 -12.38 6.06 -53.15
N ALA A 571 -12.99 7.20 -53.49
CA ALA A 571 -13.33 8.26 -52.53
C ALA A 571 -14.28 7.82 -51.40
N SER A 572 -14.97 6.68 -51.56
CA SER A 572 -15.88 6.09 -50.56
C SER A 572 -15.21 4.97 -49.76
N GLY A 573 -13.90 4.75 -49.95
CA GLY A 573 -13.14 3.70 -49.25
C GLY A 573 -13.48 2.29 -49.72
N ASN A 574 -14.05 2.12 -50.93
CA ASN A 574 -14.24 0.81 -51.53
C ASN A 574 -12.96 0.37 -52.24
N LEU A 575 -12.59 -0.90 -52.07
CA LEU A 575 -11.42 -1.46 -52.74
C LEU A 575 -11.67 -1.56 -54.24
N ILE A 576 -10.70 -1.11 -55.03
CA ILE A 576 -10.71 -1.20 -56.48
C ILE A 576 -9.96 -2.48 -56.87
N THR A 577 -10.60 -3.35 -57.63
CA THR A 577 -9.99 -4.60 -58.10
C THR A 577 -9.55 -4.47 -59.54
N GLY A 578 -8.34 -4.96 -59.86
CA GLY A 578 -7.84 -5.05 -61.24
C GLY A 578 -7.29 -3.74 -61.81
N ARG A 579 -6.89 -2.79 -60.95
CA ARG A 579 -6.07 -1.63 -61.33
C ARG A 579 -4.75 -1.68 -60.55
N ASP A 580 -3.84 -2.51 -61.04
CA ASP A 580 -2.51 -2.72 -60.47
C ASP A 580 -1.46 -2.94 -61.55
N ASN A 581 -0.32 -2.26 -61.43
CA ASN A 581 0.84 -2.44 -62.28
C ASN A 581 1.95 -3.11 -61.49
N THR A 582 2.33 -4.34 -61.87
CA THR A 582 3.36 -5.12 -61.17
C THR A 582 4.55 -5.42 -62.09
N ASN A 583 5.77 -5.22 -61.58
CA ASN A 583 7.01 -5.55 -62.26
C ASN A 583 8.05 -6.17 -61.31
N ASN A 584 8.44 -7.41 -61.60
CA ASN A 584 9.27 -8.24 -60.71
C ASN A 584 10.77 -8.16 -61.02
N TYR A 585 11.18 -7.26 -61.91
CA TYR A 585 12.55 -7.20 -62.43
C TYR A 585 13.18 -5.80 -62.33
N LEU A 586 12.62 -4.93 -61.48
CA LEU A 586 13.14 -3.56 -61.33
C LEU A 586 14.39 -3.53 -60.49
N ILE A 587 15.32 -2.64 -60.85
CA ILE A 587 16.51 -2.38 -60.06
C ILE A 587 16.12 -1.31 -59.03
N PHE A 588 16.30 -1.61 -57.75
CA PHE A 588 16.17 -0.67 -56.66
C PHE A 588 17.09 -1.09 -55.50
N PHE A 589 17.86 -0.15 -54.96
CA PHE A 589 18.82 -0.43 -53.90
C PHE A 589 18.35 0.07 -52.52
N PHE A 590 18.04 -0.87 -51.64
CA PHE A 590 17.66 -0.58 -50.25
C PHE A 590 18.86 -0.11 -49.41
N PRO A 591 18.63 0.69 -48.35
CA PRO A 591 17.33 1.26 -47.92
C PRO A 591 16.91 2.47 -48.78
N PRO A 592 15.60 2.80 -48.88
CA PRO A 592 15.16 4.02 -49.55
C PRO A 592 15.72 5.26 -48.85
N ARG A 593 16.15 6.24 -49.64
CA ARG A 593 16.64 7.53 -49.14
C ARG A 593 15.49 8.51 -48.97
N TYR A 594 14.86 8.92 -50.06
CA TYR A 594 13.87 10.01 -50.03
C TYR A 594 12.60 9.61 -50.76
N LEU A 595 11.47 10.09 -50.24
CA LEU A 595 10.18 10.06 -50.91
C LEU A 595 9.94 11.43 -51.55
N TYR A 596 9.45 11.45 -52.78
CA TYR A 596 9.12 12.61 -53.59
C TYR A 596 7.62 12.64 -53.87
N LEU A 597 7.07 13.85 -54.00
CA LEU A 597 5.78 14.08 -54.66
C LEU A 597 6.06 14.67 -56.04
N VAL A 598 5.39 14.15 -57.07
CA VAL A 598 5.79 14.37 -58.48
C VAL A 598 4.59 14.68 -59.37
N ILE A 599 4.81 15.42 -60.46
CA ILE A 599 3.78 15.79 -61.43
C ILE A 599 4.36 16.08 -62.82
N ASP A 600 3.68 15.60 -63.87
CA ASP A 600 4.04 15.81 -65.29
C ASP A 600 2.82 16.16 -66.16
N SER A 601 1.91 16.98 -65.65
CA SER A 601 0.66 17.36 -66.35
C SER A 601 0.83 18.29 -67.56
N GLY A 602 2.07 18.56 -67.98
CA GLY A 602 2.46 19.49 -69.04
C GLY A 602 2.07 20.96 -68.82
N SER A 603 1.45 21.32 -67.68
CA SER A 603 0.87 22.66 -67.48
C SER A 603 0.67 23.05 -66.02
N LYS A 604 1.11 24.26 -65.64
CA LYS A 604 0.99 24.82 -64.26
C LYS A 604 -0.44 24.87 -63.72
N VAL A 605 -1.46 24.93 -64.59
CA VAL A 605 -2.87 24.98 -64.13
C VAL A 605 -3.46 23.61 -63.79
N ARG A 606 -2.84 22.52 -64.26
CA ARG A 606 -3.27 21.12 -64.06
C ARG A 606 -2.52 20.51 -62.87
N GLY A 607 -2.77 21.05 -61.68
CA GLY A 607 -2.11 20.60 -60.45
C GLY A 607 -2.78 19.37 -59.81
N ALA A 608 -2.15 18.86 -58.75
CA ALA A 608 -2.63 17.77 -57.93
C ALA A 608 -2.82 18.20 -56.47
N TYR A 609 -3.78 17.57 -55.79
CA TYR A 609 -3.97 17.68 -54.35
C TYR A 609 -3.63 16.34 -53.70
N PHE A 610 -2.84 16.38 -52.63
CA PHE A 610 -2.53 15.25 -51.77
C PHE A 610 -3.20 15.46 -50.41
N ASP A 611 -3.92 14.45 -49.95
CA ASP A 611 -4.62 14.46 -48.66
C ASP A 611 -3.72 13.91 -47.55
N TYR A 612 -3.17 12.72 -47.74
CA TYR A 612 -2.15 12.16 -46.85
C TYR A 612 -1.14 11.33 -47.63
N VAL A 613 0.01 11.10 -47.02
CA VAL A 613 1.04 10.19 -47.49
C VAL A 613 1.80 9.60 -46.30
N PHE A 614 2.00 8.29 -46.33
CA PHE A 614 2.78 7.61 -45.30
C PHE A 614 3.52 6.39 -45.83
N ILE A 615 4.56 5.99 -45.09
CA ILE A 615 5.37 4.81 -45.38
C ILE A 615 5.18 3.79 -44.27
N ARG A 616 4.78 2.57 -44.66
CA ARG A 616 4.64 1.43 -43.75
C ARG A 616 5.55 0.28 -44.17
N LYS A 617 5.90 -0.57 -43.21
CA LYS A 617 6.57 -1.85 -43.48
C LYS A 617 5.62 -2.78 -44.24
N TYR A 618 6.16 -3.60 -45.14
CA TYR A 618 5.42 -4.55 -45.95
C TYR A 618 6.08 -5.94 -45.84
N PRO A 619 5.37 -6.98 -45.39
CA PRO A 619 5.93 -8.33 -45.28
C PRO A 619 6.45 -8.84 -46.62
N GLU A 620 7.63 -9.44 -46.62
CA GLU A 620 8.26 -9.93 -47.85
C GLU A 620 7.61 -11.22 -48.33
N ALA A 621 7.11 -12.07 -47.43
CA ALA A 621 6.23 -13.18 -47.78
C ALA A 621 4.77 -12.89 -47.44
N ASN A 622 3.87 -13.19 -48.40
CA ASN A 622 2.41 -13.06 -48.25
C ASN A 622 1.92 -11.65 -47.89
N GLY A 623 2.71 -10.60 -48.14
CA GLY A 623 2.35 -9.22 -47.84
C GLY A 623 1.05 -8.75 -48.53
N ASP A 624 0.69 -9.32 -49.68
CA ASP A 624 -0.57 -9.02 -50.37
C ASP A 624 -1.82 -9.30 -49.52
N LEU A 625 -1.72 -10.18 -48.52
CA LEU A 625 -2.81 -10.43 -47.57
C LEU A 625 -3.06 -9.25 -46.61
N LEU A 626 -2.18 -8.24 -46.60
CA LEU A 626 -2.39 -6.96 -45.93
C LEU A 626 -3.10 -5.92 -46.79
N ASP A 627 -3.42 -6.19 -48.06
CA ASP A 627 -4.14 -5.23 -48.91
C ASP A 627 -5.08 -5.93 -49.91
N ASP A 628 -5.47 -7.16 -49.63
CA ASP A 628 -6.35 -7.94 -50.49
C ASP A 628 -7.79 -7.40 -50.53
N SER A 629 -8.51 -7.79 -51.58
CA SER A 629 -9.92 -7.43 -51.80
C SER A 629 -10.89 -8.01 -50.77
N MET A 630 -10.45 -8.96 -49.92
CA MET A 630 -11.21 -9.49 -48.79
C MET A 630 -10.97 -8.66 -47.51
N GLY A 631 -10.26 -7.54 -47.63
CA GLY A 631 -10.04 -6.54 -46.60
C GLY A 631 -9.05 -7.01 -45.55
N PHE A 632 -7.78 -7.20 -45.89
CA PHE A 632 -6.73 -7.57 -44.93
C PHE A 632 -6.85 -9.02 -44.41
N SER A 633 -6.96 -10.03 -45.26
CA SER A 633 -7.13 -11.44 -44.85
C SER A 633 -5.98 -12.01 -44.02
N GLY A 634 -4.79 -11.41 -44.10
CA GLY A 634 -3.62 -11.74 -43.28
C GLY A 634 -3.79 -11.38 -41.80
N ILE A 635 -4.77 -10.51 -41.48
CA ILE A 635 -5.13 -10.13 -40.11
C ILE A 635 -6.56 -10.59 -39.83
N ALA A 636 -6.69 -11.53 -38.90
CA ALA A 636 -8.00 -11.94 -38.38
C ALA A 636 -8.33 -11.15 -37.11
N LEU A 637 -9.57 -10.67 -37.04
CA LEU A 637 -10.11 -9.97 -35.87
C LEU A 637 -11.21 -10.81 -35.24
N ASN A 638 -11.20 -10.89 -33.91
CA ASN A 638 -12.28 -11.45 -33.13
C ASN A 638 -12.62 -10.49 -31.98
N ALA A 639 -13.88 -10.13 -31.81
CA ALA A 639 -14.31 -9.24 -30.74
C ALA A 639 -15.03 -10.02 -29.64
N GLY A 640 -14.79 -9.62 -28.39
CA GLY A 640 -15.67 -9.95 -27.27
C GLY A 640 -16.94 -9.12 -27.29
N ASP A 641 -17.71 -9.23 -26.20
CA ASP A 641 -18.90 -8.40 -26.01
C ASP A 641 -18.54 -6.92 -25.87
N VAL A 642 -19.47 -6.04 -26.28
CA VAL A 642 -19.36 -4.61 -25.97
C VAL A 642 -19.69 -4.41 -24.51
N GLU A 643 -18.75 -3.80 -23.79
CA GLU A 643 -18.91 -3.44 -22.40
C GLU A 643 -19.23 -1.95 -22.32
N GLU A 644 -20.19 -1.59 -21.47
CA GLU A 644 -20.46 -0.21 -21.11
C GLU A 644 -19.65 0.14 -19.85
N LYS A 645 -19.12 1.36 -19.82
CA LYS A 645 -18.44 1.91 -18.66
C LYS A 645 -19.42 1.81 -17.50
N PRO A 646 -19.06 1.16 -16.38
CA PRO A 646 -19.99 1.00 -15.27
C PRO A 646 -20.58 2.36 -14.87
N PHE A 647 -21.90 2.47 -14.88
CA PHE A 647 -22.60 3.67 -14.43
C PHE A 647 -22.36 3.85 -12.93
N ILE A 648 -21.55 4.84 -12.56
CA ILE A 648 -21.30 5.19 -11.16
C ILE A 648 -22.07 6.48 -10.88
N PRO A 649 -23.20 6.42 -10.15
CA PRO A 649 -23.94 7.62 -9.82
C PRO A 649 -23.08 8.55 -8.97
N THR A 650 -23.12 9.84 -9.30
CA THR A 650 -22.50 10.97 -8.59
C THR A 650 -22.93 11.01 -7.13
N LYS A 651 -22.22 10.27 -6.29
CA LYS A 651 -22.32 10.32 -4.84
C LYS A 651 -20.92 10.37 -4.29
N LYS A 652 -20.64 11.37 -3.46
CA LYS A 652 -19.41 11.45 -2.65
C LYS A 652 -19.13 10.04 -2.10
N SER A 653 -17.99 9.46 -2.48
CA SER A 653 -17.57 8.15 -2.00
C SER A 653 -17.38 8.24 -0.49
N PRO A 654 -17.95 7.30 0.29
CA PRO A 654 -17.56 7.15 1.68
C PRO A 654 -16.03 7.07 1.78
N GLY A 655 -15.48 7.71 2.79
CA GLY A 655 -14.05 7.67 3.03
C GLY A 655 -13.73 7.88 4.50
N ALA A 656 -12.45 7.81 4.82
CA ALA A 656 -11.92 7.97 6.14
C ALA A 656 -10.61 8.75 6.06
N ALA A 657 -10.47 9.76 6.92
CA ALA A 657 -9.22 10.49 7.10
C ALA A 657 -8.55 10.03 8.40
N TYR A 658 -7.26 9.75 8.31
CA TYR A 658 -6.42 9.26 9.38
C TYR A 658 -5.24 10.20 9.64
N ASP A 659 -5.05 10.58 10.89
CA ASP A 659 -3.75 11.05 11.39
C ASP A 659 -3.05 9.87 12.06
N ILE A 660 -1.93 9.43 11.46
CA ILE A 660 -1.15 8.28 11.93
C ILE A 660 0.17 8.70 12.59
N GLN A 661 0.45 10.00 12.73
CA GLN A 661 1.68 10.49 13.35
C GLN A 661 1.86 9.97 14.79
N PRO A 662 0.82 9.86 15.65
CA PRO A 662 1.01 9.33 16.99
C PRO A 662 1.50 7.87 17.05
N LEU A 663 1.22 7.07 16.01
CA LEU A 663 1.77 5.73 15.86
C LEU A 663 3.24 5.80 15.45
N ILE A 664 3.55 6.58 14.43
CA ILE A 664 4.93 6.79 13.94
C ILE A 664 5.83 7.26 15.09
N ASP A 665 5.37 8.20 15.91
CA ASP A 665 6.11 8.69 17.07
C ASP A 665 6.44 7.55 18.04
N CYS A 666 5.45 6.70 18.37
CA CYS A 666 5.70 5.55 19.24
C CYS A 666 6.61 4.49 18.60
N LEU A 667 6.61 4.34 17.27
CA LEU A 667 7.52 3.44 16.54
C LEU A 667 8.96 3.96 16.54
N LEU A 668 9.17 5.25 16.23
CA LEU A 668 10.49 5.91 16.25
C LEU A 668 11.14 5.82 17.64
N ASP A 669 10.31 5.97 18.67
CA ASP A 669 10.73 5.89 20.06
C ASP A 669 10.75 4.45 20.62
N GLN A 670 10.45 3.44 19.80
CA GLN A 670 10.47 2.01 20.17
C GLN A 670 9.61 1.72 21.42
N ARG A 671 8.42 2.33 21.51
CA ARG A 671 7.53 2.23 22.65
C ARG A 671 6.67 0.96 22.62
N TYR A 672 6.19 0.57 23.79
CA TYR A 672 5.36 -0.60 24.04
C TYR A 672 3.88 -0.24 24.15
N PHE A 673 3.06 -1.16 23.66
CA PHE A 673 1.61 -1.15 23.76
C PHE A 673 1.15 -2.33 24.62
N ALA A 674 0.07 -2.11 25.37
CA ALA A 674 -0.66 -3.13 26.08
C ALA A 674 -1.76 -3.67 25.16
N ILE A 675 -1.67 -4.94 24.82
CA ILE A 675 -2.59 -5.64 23.92
C ILE A 675 -3.03 -6.94 24.58
N LYS A 676 -4.20 -7.45 24.23
CA LYS A 676 -4.78 -8.65 24.82
C LYS A 676 -4.01 -9.90 24.42
N ASP A 677 -3.83 -10.14 23.11
CA ASP A 677 -3.25 -11.40 22.62
C ASP A 677 -1.71 -11.38 22.54
N GLY A 678 -1.08 -10.31 23.03
CA GLY A 678 0.37 -10.18 23.09
C GLY A 678 1.02 -10.98 24.22
N TRP A 679 2.31 -11.25 24.12
CA TRP A 679 3.04 -11.94 25.19
C TRP A 679 3.19 -11.01 26.39
N SER A 680 2.66 -11.45 27.53
CA SER A 680 2.86 -10.77 28.81
C SER A 680 4.33 -10.80 29.23
N PHE A 681 4.69 -9.96 30.19
CA PHE A 681 6.04 -9.95 30.74
C PHE A 681 6.48 -11.31 31.30
N PHE A 682 5.56 -12.12 31.83
CA PHE A 682 5.88 -13.46 32.34
C PHE A 682 6.16 -14.43 31.19
N GLU A 683 5.43 -14.32 30.10
CA GLU A 683 5.63 -15.14 28.90
C GLU A 683 6.95 -14.79 28.20
N ARG A 684 7.34 -13.52 28.23
CA ARG A 684 8.66 -13.04 27.77
C ARG A 684 9.81 -13.64 28.59
N LEU A 685 9.63 -13.81 29.89
CA LEU A 685 10.57 -14.51 30.78
C LEU A 685 10.59 -16.03 30.59
N GLU A 686 9.51 -16.59 30.05
CA GLU A 686 9.37 -18.02 29.71
C GLU A 686 9.78 -18.34 28.28
N GLY A 687 9.94 -17.33 27.42
CA GLY A 687 10.14 -17.51 25.98
C GLY A 687 8.97 -18.23 25.30
N SER A 688 7.77 -18.18 25.89
CA SER A 688 6.61 -18.96 25.46
C SER A 688 5.30 -18.35 25.95
N ASN A 689 4.26 -18.40 25.13
CA ASN A 689 2.90 -18.00 25.49
C ASN A 689 2.00 -19.15 25.99
N LYS A 690 2.60 -20.29 26.39
CA LYS A 690 1.85 -21.48 26.82
C LYS A 690 0.87 -21.19 27.98
N ASN A 691 1.22 -20.24 28.84
CA ASN A 691 0.49 -19.93 30.07
C ASN A 691 -0.40 -18.68 29.96
N HIS A 692 -0.61 -18.14 28.76
CA HIS A 692 -1.35 -16.88 28.55
C HIS A 692 -2.68 -16.81 29.31
N LEU A 693 -3.58 -17.76 29.04
CA LEU A 693 -4.92 -17.83 29.64
C LEU A 693 -4.88 -18.01 31.16
N VAL A 694 -3.82 -18.62 31.67
CA VAL A 694 -3.63 -18.84 33.11
C VAL A 694 -3.24 -17.52 33.78
N TYR A 695 -2.33 -16.76 33.17
CA TYR A 695 -1.94 -15.44 33.65
C TYR A 695 -3.03 -14.39 33.48
N GLU A 696 -3.76 -14.41 32.37
CA GLU A 696 -4.89 -13.51 32.12
C GLU A 696 -5.97 -13.72 33.20
N ARG A 697 -6.33 -14.98 33.50
CA ARG A 697 -7.29 -15.29 34.56
C ARG A 697 -6.83 -14.77 35.93
N MET A 698 -5.56 -14.99 36.28
CA MET A 698 -5.03 -14.50 37.55
C MET A 698 -5.02 -12.97 37.65
N ALA A 699 -4.73 -12.29 36.53
CA ALA A 699 -4.80 -10.84 36.45
C ALA A 699 -6.24 -10.35 36.63
N ASN A 700 -7.21 -10.92 35.90
CA ASN A 700 -8.62 -10.55 35.99
C ASN A 700 -9.17 -10.75 37.40
N GLU A 701 -8.93 -11.91 38.03
CA GLU A 701 -9.31 -12.18 39.43
C GLU A 701 -8.73 -11.12 40.38
N THR A 702 -7.49 -10.70 40.16
CA THR A 702 -6.82 -9.73 41.03
C THR A 702 -7.29 -8.29 40.76
N GLN A 703 -7.62 -7.97 39.51
CA GLN A 703 -8.22 -6.69 39.14
C GLN A 703 -9.62 -6.54 39.77
N ASP A 704 -10.42 -7.60 39.77
CA ASP A 704 -11.73 -7.65 40.43
C ASP A 704 -11.61 -7.47 41.95
N GLU A 705 -10.66 -8.16 42.58
CA GLU A 705 -10.38 -8.00 44.02
C GLU A 705 -10.02 -6.57 44.40
N LEU A 706 -9.31 -5.84 43.54
CA LEU A 706 -8.88 -4.46 43.75
C LEU A 706 -9.91 -3.43 43.27
N GLY A 707 -10.97 -3.86 42.60
CA GLY A 707 -11.96 -2.97 41.99
C GLY A 707 -11.39 -2.09 40.88
N ILE A 708 -10.36 -2.56 40.17
CA ILE A 708 -9.75 -1.83 39.05
C ILE A 708 -10.29 -2.39 37.73
N SER A 709 -10.94 -1.53 36.95
CA SER A 709 -11.40 -1.84 35.60
C SER A 709 -11.58 -0.54 34.82
N TYR A 710 -11.65 -0.64 33.50
CA TYR A 710 -11.99 0.48 32.63
C TYR A 710 -13.28 0.17 31.89
N ASN A 711 -14.34 0.94 32.15
CA ASN A 711 -15.68 0.71 31.60
C ASN A 711 -16.16 -0.76 31.75
N GLY A 712 -15.87 -1.39 32.89
CA GLY A 712 -16.24 -2.78 33.18
C GLY A 712 -15.40 -3.83 32.45
N LYS A 713 -14.27 -3.45 31.82
CA LYS A 713 -13.30 -4.37 31.20
C LYS A 713 -12.00 -4.42 31.99
N HIS A 714 -11.36 -5.59 31.99
CA HIS A 714 -10.04 -5.82 32.56
C HIS A 714 -8.93 -5.24 31.68
N PHE A 715 -7.87 -4.72 32.30
CA PHE A 715 -6.66 -4.28 31.63
C PHE A 715 -5.93 -5.48 31.01
N PRO A 716 -5.45 -5.36 29.75
CA PRO A 716 -4.69 -6.42 29.11
C PRO A 716 -3.33 -6.65 29.78
N ILE A 717 -2.84 -7.89 29.69
CA ILE A 717 -1.54 -8.29 30.24
C ILE A 717 -0.43 -8.39 29.19
N GLY A 718 -0.79 -8.44 27.91
CA GLY A 718 0.16 -8.61 26.82
C GLY A 718 0.92 -7.34 26.53
N LEU A 719 2.20 -7.48 26.21
CA LEU A 719 3.08 -6.42 25.75
C LEU A 719 3.41 -6.64 24.28
N VAL A 720 3.48 -5.58 23.51
CA VAL A 720 4.05 -5.59 22.15
C VAL A 720 4.86 -4.33 21.90
N SER A 721 6.02 -4.49 21.29
CA SER A 721 6.79 -3.44 20.63
C SER A 721 7.10 -3.87 19.20
N PHE A 722 7.66 -2.96 18.39
CA PHE A 722 7.92 -3.23 16.98
C PHE A 722 9.41 -3.23 16.63
N MET A 723 9.80 -4.22 15.84
CA MET A 723 11.15 -4.43 15.33
C MET A 723 11.20 -3.95 13.88
N ILE A 724 11.87 -2.81 13.64
CA ILE A 724 11.97 -2.18 12.33
C ILE A 724 13.46 -1.98 12.00
N PRO A 725 14.10 -2.91 11.28
CA PRO A 725 15.52 -2.84 10.93
C PRO A 725 15.79 -1.80 9.83
N TYR A 726 15.56 -0.53 10.15
CA TYR A 726 15.77 0.62 9.27
C TYR A 726 16.44 1.76 10.05
N GLU A 727 17.39 2.47 9.45
CA GLU A 727 18.30 3.37 10.19
C GLU A 727 17.59 4.43 11.03
N ILE A 728 16.48 4.98 10.53
CA ILE A 728 15.70 6.03 11.21
C ILE A 728 14.95 5.46 12.44
N TYR A 729 14.50 4.20 12.39
CA TYR A 729 13.74 3.57 13.48
C TYR A 729 14.65 2.83 14.46
N ASP A 730 15.63 2.08 13.94
CA ASP A 730 16.53 1.27 14.75
C ASP A 730 17.82 0.90 14.00
N ARG A 731 18.79 1.81 14.03
CA ARG A 731 20.13 1.58 13.46
C ARG A 731 20.87 0.37 14.06
N LYS A 732 20.69 0.10 15.35
CA LYS A 732 21.36 -1.04 16.02
C LYS A 732 20.81 -2.36 15.50
N LEU A 733 19.50 -2.47 15.39
CA LEU A 733 18.85 -3.64 14.82
C LEU A 733 19.21 -3.82 13.33
N ALA A 734 19.20 -2.75 12.54
CA ALA A 734 19.59 -2.80 11.13
C ALA A 734 21.02 -3.36 10.95
N THR A 735 21.97 -2.89 11.78
CA THR A 735 23.36 -3.38 11.78
C THR A 735 23.42 -4.86 12.17
N LEU A 736 22.71 -5.25 13.22
CA LEU A 736 22.68 -6.64 13.70
C LEU A 736 22.15 -7.60 12.62
N MET A 737 21.09 -7.22 11.90
CA MET A 737 20.51 -8.05 10.82
C MET A 737 21.52 -8.34 9.71
N ILE A 738 22.30 -7.32 9.34
CA ILE A 738 23.39 -7.47 8.35
C ILE A 738 24.48 -8.40 8.88
N GLU A 739 24.91 -8.24 10.13
CA GLU A 739 25.96 -9.06 10.75
C GLU A 739 25.60 -10.55 10.82
N ILE A 740 24.33 -10.88 11.05
CA ILE A 740 23.85 -12.27 11.10
C ILE A 740 23.45 -12.82 9.72
N GLY A 741 23.63 -12.04 8.64
CA GLY A 741 23.32 -12.46 7.27
C GLY A 741 21.83 -12.71 7.00
N LYS A 742 20.94 -12.04 7.74
CA LYS A 742 19.49 -12.11 7.53
C LYS A 742 19.01 -10.90 6.72
N ASN A 743 18.10 -11.12 5.78
CA ASN A 743 17.53 -10.03 4.98
C ASN A 743 16.51 -9.26 5.84
N PRO A 744 16.76 -7.99 6.20
CA PRO A 744 15.79 -7.19 6.97
C PRO A 744 14.51 -6.89 6.18
N ASN A 745 14.56 -6.94 4.84
CA ASN A 745 13.45 -6.64 3.94
C ASN A 745 12.70 -7.89 3.48
N GLU A 746 12.78 -9.00 4.21
CA GLU A 746 11.96 -10.16 3.90
C GLU A 746 10.47 -9.82 4.01
N GLU A 747 9.75 -9.93 2.89
CA GLU A 747 8.35 -9.56 2.80
C GLU A 747 7.46 -10.38 3.73
N ARG A 748 6.48 -9.70 4.34
CA ARG A 748 5.43 -10.27 5.18
C ARG A 748 5.87 -10.90 6.50
N VAL A 749 7.06 -10.60 7.04
CA VAL A 749 7.41 -11.02 8.41
C VAL A 749 6.88 -9.99 9.42
N SER A 750 5.95 -10.37 10.30
CA SER A 750 5.41 -9.45 11.32
C SER A 750 6.53 -8.80 12.15
N SER A 751 6.46 -7.48 12.28
CA SER A 751 7.36 -6.66 13.07
C SER A 751 7.03 -6.68 14.56
N ALA A 752 5.94 -7.33 15.01
CA ALA A 752 5.69 -7.52 16.44
C ALA A 752 6.88 -8.26 17.06
N ASP A 753 7.45 -7.70 18.13
CA ASP A 753 8.75 -8.10 18.67
C ASP A 753 8.89 -9.60 18.96
N TYR A 754 7.90 -10.22 19.60
CA TYR A 754 7.92 -11.65 19.88
C TYR A 754 7.85 -12.52 18.62
N TYR A 755 7.11 -12.12 17.58
CA TYR A 755 7.11 -12.85 16.30
C TYR A 755 8.41 -12.64 15.53
N PHE A 756 8.91 -11.40 15.48
CA PHE A 756 10.14 -11.06 14.79
C PHE A 756 11.36 -11.80 15.39
N LEU A 757 11.51 -11.74 16.71
CA LEU A 757 12.65 -12.35 17.41
C LEU A 757 12.60 -13.88 17.34
N THR A 758 11.42 -14.48 17.52
CA THR A 758 11.29 -15.94 17.39
C THR A 758 11.62 -16.40 15.97
N TYR A 759 11.17 -15.69 14.93
CA TYR A 759 11.47 -16.05 13.55
C TYR A 759 12.97 -15.93 13.22
N TYR A 760 13.58 -14.76 13.43
CA TYR A 760 14.96 -14.52 13.00
C TYR A 760 16.03 -15.13 13.91
N PHE A 761 15.77 -15.24 15.21
CA PHE A 761 16.76 -15.69 16.20
C PHE A 761 16.37 -16.99 16.90
N GLY A 762 15.08 -17.29 17.03
CA GLY A 762 14.58 -18.49 17.74
C GLY A 762 14.27 -19.70 16.88
N GLY A 763 14.28 -19.58 15.55
CA GLY A 763 13.86 -20.65 14.63
C GLY A 763 12.34 -20.92 14.63
N GLY A 764 11.54 -19.95 15.05
CA GLY A 764 10.07 -20.01 15.03
C GLY A 764 9.49 -19.89 13.63
N ASN A 765 8.20 -20.19 13.50
CA ASN A 765 7.48 -20.05 12.24
C ASN A 765 7.22 -18.58 11.90
N LYS A 766 7.19 -18.26 10.61
CA LYS A 766 6.82 -16.94 10.11
C LYS A 766 5.36 -16.63 10.44
N VAL A 767 5.10 -15.45 10.98
CA VAL A 767 3.76 -14.87 11.10
C VAL A 767 3.61 -13.81 10.02
N GLU A 768 2.59 -13.97 9.17
CA GLU A 768 2.35 -13.11 8.02
C GLU A 768 1.85 -11.73 8.44
N GLY A 769 2.63 -10.70 8.09
CA GLY A 769 2.29 -9.29 8.28
C GLY A 769 2.07 -8.56 6.95
N TYR A 770 1.41 -7.40 7.01
CA TYR A 770 1.12 -6.54 5.87
C TYR A 770 1.78 -5.18 6.04
N ARG A 771 2.18 -4.56 4.93
CA ARG A 771 2.69 -3.19 4.95
C ARG A 771 1.59 -2.21 5.36
N VAL A 772 1.98 -1.09 5.93
CA VAL A 772 1.05 -0.08 6.47
C VAL A 772 1.18 1.20 5.65
N TRP A 773 0.05 1.67 5.12
CA TRP A 773 -0.03 2.93 4.37
C TRP A 773 0.54 4.09 5.19
N GLY A 774 1.43 4.89 4.57
CA GLY A 774 2.04 6.05 5.21
C GLY A 774 3.18 5.74 6.19
N ILE A 775 3.52 4.46 6.43
CA ILE A 775 4.67 4.06 7.27
C ILE A 775 5.67 3.20 6.48
N SER A 776 5.18 2.16 5.79
CA SER A 776 6.01 1.21 5.03
C SER A 776 5.50 0.95 3.62
N TYR A 777 4.55 1.74 3.16
CA TYR A 777 4.05 1.68 1.79
C TYR A 777 3.46 3.02 1.36
N GLY A 778 3.64 3.32 0.08
CA GLY A 778 3.23 4.56 -0.55
C GLY A 778 4.38 5.53 -0.79
N VAL A 779 4.12 6.54 -1.61
CA VAL A 779 5.09 7.58 -1.98
C VAL A 779 4.68 8.88 -1.29
N THR A 780 5.64 9.51 -0.64
CA THR A 780 5.48 10.81 0.03
C THR A 780 6.46 11.83 -0.58
N SER A 781 6.42 13.08 -0.12
CA SER A 781 7.43 14.10 -0.45
C SER A 781 8.86 13.69 -0.04
N GLU A 782 9.00 12.75 0.90
CA GLU A 782 10.27 12.23 1.40
C GLU A 782 10.77 11.01 0.60
N GLY A 783 9.96 10.47 -0.31
CA GLY A 783 10.29 9.33 -1.16
C GLY A 783 9.37 8.13 -0.97
N ASP A 784 9.78 6.99 -1.57
CA ASP A 784 9.08 5.71 -1.50
C ASP A 784 9.34 4.99 -0.16
N LEU A 785 8.27 4.73 0.58
CA LEU A 785 8.30 4.09 1.90
C LEU A 785 8.47 2.56 1.81
N SER A 786 8.42 1.97 0.62
CA SER A 786 8.49 0.50 0.42
C SER A 786 9.82 -0.11 0.89
N ASN A 787 10.86 0.71 1.07
CA ASN A 787 12.15 0.28 1.63
C ASN A 787 12.14 0.12 3.16
N ILE A 788 11.08 0.55 3.85
CA ILE A 788 10.95 0.39 5.31
C ILE A 788 10.35 -0.99 5.60
N PRO A 789 11.09 -1.92 6.25
CA PRO A 789 10.64 -3.26 6.59
C PRO A 789 9.76 -3.24 7.85
N PHE A 790 8.58 -2.63 7.75
CA PHE A 790 7.58 -2.66 8.80
C PHE A 790 6.32 -3.37 8.30
N PHE A 791 5.99 -4.48 8.95
CA PHE A 791 4.82 -5.29 8.62
C PHE A 791 4.02 -5.54 9.88
N LEU A 792 2.71 -5.35 9.81
CA LEU A 792 1.82 -5.56 10.94
C LEU A 792 0.89 -6.73 10.64
N ASP A 793 0.87 -7.74 11.52
CA ASP A 793 -0.06 -8.85 11.38
C ASP A 793 -1.51 -8.41 11.72
N PRO A 794 -2.53 -9.02 11.11
CA PRO A 794 -3.91 -8.55 11.27
C PRO A 794 -4.44 -8.57 12.71
N GLN A 795 -3.97 -9.51 13.54
CA GLN A 795 -4.43 -9.62 14.93
C GLN A 795 -3.87 -8.46 15.76
N THR A 796 -2.55 -8.25 15.72
CA THR A 796 -1.89 -7.12 16.39
C THR A 796 -2.43 -5.79 15.85
N ALA A 797 -2.65 -5.68 14.53
CA ALA A 797 -3.23 -4.50 13.91
C ALA A 797 -4.62 -4.18 14.47
N LYS A 798 -5.50 -5.19 14.61
CA LYS A 798 -6.87 -5.00 15.10
C LYS A 798 -6.90 -4.47 16.53
N GLU A 799 -5.98 -4.90 17.38
CA GLU A 799 -5.89 -4.43 18.75
C GLU A 799 -5.35 -2.99 18.83
N ILE A 800 -4.38 -2.62 17.99
CA ILE A 800 -3.77 -1.29 18.00
C ILE A 800 -4.57 -0.24 17.22
N LEU A 801 -4.94 -0.56 15.97
CA LEU A 801 -5.60 0.35 15.04
C LEU A 801 -7.14 0.26 15.13
N GLY A 802 -7.67 -0.80 15.73
CA GLY A 802 -9.09 -1.13 15.65
C GLY A 802 -9.46 -1.75 14.30
N THR A 803 -10.63 -2.40 14.23
CA THR A 803 -11.07 -3.13 13.03
C THR A 803 -11.02 -2.26 11.77
N GLN A 804 -11.57 -1.04 11.80
CA GLN A 804 -11.57 -0.18 10.63
C GLN A 804 -10.16 0.25 10.22
N GLY A 805 -9.33 0.68 11.17
CA GLY A 805 -7.93 1.03 10.90
C GLY A 805 -7.13 -0.13 10.31
N THR A 806 -7.37 -1.36 10.76
CA THR A 806 -6.77 -2.57 10.17
C THR A 806 -7.18 -2.77 8.72
N CYS A 807 -8.46 -2.59 8.39
CA CYS A 807 -8.96 -2.78 7.03
C CYS A 807 -8.45 -1.70 6.07
N ASP A 808 -8.40 -0.45 6.55
CA ASP A 808 -8.12 0.71 5.71
C ASP A 808 -6.61 0.95 5.55
N LEU A 809 -5.79 0.64 6.57
CA LEU A 809 -4.35 0.94 6.59
C LEU A 809 -3.44 -0.24 6.20
N LEU A 810 -3.89 -1.50 6.31
CA LEU A 810 -3.08 -2.65 5.89
C LEU A 810 -3.20 -2.90 4.38
N VAL A 811 -2.07 -2.84 3.68
CA VAL A 811 -2.02 -2.95 2.21
C VAL A 811 -2.33 -4.38 1.77
N GLY A 812 -3.39 -4.55 0.99
CA GLY A 812 -3.77 -5.84 0.40
C GLY A 812 -4.39 -6.84 1.40
N TYR A 813 -4.68 -6.42 2.62
CA TYR A 813 -5.46 -7.20 3.58
C TYR A 813 -6.96 -7.05 3.28
N ASN A 814 -7.70 -8.17 3.20
CA ASN A 814 -9.13 -8.15 2.93
C ASN A 814 -9.92 -8.51 4.19
N CYS A 815 -10.60 -7.53 4.75
CA CYS A 815 -11.57 -7.73 5.83
C CYS A 815 -12.86 -8.32 5.28
N ARG A 816 -12.88 -9.64 5.04
CA ARG A 816 -14.12 -10.39 4.79
C ARG A 816 -14.71 -10.92 6.09
#